data_AF-A0A1H0AE15-F1
#
_entry.id   AF-A0A1H0AE15-F1
#
_cell.length_a   1.000
_cell.length_b   1.000
_cell.length_c   1.000
_cell.angle_alpha   90.00
_cell.angle_beta   90.00
_cell.angle_gamma   90.00
#
_symmetry.space_group_name_H-M   'P 1'
#
loop_
_entity.id
_entity.type
_entity.pdbx_description
1 polymer ?
#
loop_
_entity_poly.entity_id
_entity_poly.type
_entity_poly.pdbx_seq_one_letter_code
_entity_poly.pdbx_strand_id
1 'polypeptide(L)'
;MTAPARALALCVLLLAVPVVGVVGADGPISDATAAASSTPLTPLQEGPDDDTGNNTTVQHRDPDTVGEDGDLGAIKSWLSGRMAASLRDSSVQISQGQYERGRSLVGDEYDGLLAQYVDVAGETDAQVDDETADTLTETRETQRAFAETAEAYEETYEEYQTAKANGNEARARELARELDTLAERLRGQNRNLTDNYRRLGNQTGQDFSGTIQRFDGVTGNTTSQAAEIRGAELVRTTLVVRPNRTRTSFTRPVELRGELRVAGNETLPSEVQFTVAGTSRTVAVGPNGSVSLPYRPVTVPVGDTRLNVTYVPESTSLYLGSNASVDVTVLAESPTVTLSDRSQEAGFGDEVRVAGQVSVNGTPVGGGPVDLLVDGRRLASTRTAPDGSFVTTAALPASVPTGEVDVVVRAGQPDQAIERNATTTTLSVTETPTDLRVEASGSDDALSVSGQLTTAGGVSLPDQQVRVYVGGEFVTTARTSAAGDFATTIDRPAVTDGVAVQVLFDGRGTNLANSSARTRADLATGGDGSGAEAGGSGSGGDGGSSGPATGLFGVPLGTLVPLLGGAVLLLGAGVVVLRNRRRGSTATGDATPTETATGSSDDGEIPSVADRIESARDQSAASLVRASYGTLRDVVSTLGDLSENATHWEFYRAVVDEFPSVADDLQQVVEVYEHAAFAEEPVDESSAATAYKAAVRVAKTIQSGPASDPGDD
;
A
#
# COMPACT_ATOMS: atom_id res chain seq x y z
N MET A 1 49.38 54.86 -31.95
CA MET A 1 50.75 54.43 -31.59
C MET A 1 50.78 52.91 -31.58
N THR A 2 51.90 52.30 -32.01
CA THR A 2 52.29 50.88 -31.82
C THR A 2 51.18 49.85 -31.54
N ALA A 3 50.76 49.13 -32.59
CA ALA A 3 50.55 47.67 -32.50
C ALA A 3 51.94 46.96 -32.50
N PRO A 4 52.07 45.63 -32.28
CA PRO A 4 51.47 44.62 -33.14
C PRO A 4 50.90 43.38 -32.44
N ALA A 5 50.15 42.58 -33.18
CA ALA A 5 49.87 41.18 -32.85
C ALA A 5 51.09 40.28 -33.13
N ARG A 6 51.14 39.10 -32.52
CA ARG A 6 51.84 37.93 -33.07
C ARG A 6 51.06 36.65 -32.83
N ALA A 7 50.88 35.87 -33.88
CA ALA A 7 50.62 34.44 -33.82
C ALA A 7 51.88 33.71 -34.30
N LEU A 8 52.18 32.56 -33.70
CA LEU A 8 53.03 31.45 -34.13
C LEU A 8 53.08 30.49 -32.92
N ALA A 9 53.27 29.18 -32.99
CA ALA A 9 53.01 28.15 -33.98
C ALA A 9 53.61 26.87 -33.38
N LEU A 10 52.92 25.74 -33.58
CA LEU A 10 53.41 24.37 -33.61
C LEU A 10 54.90 24.10 -33.24
N CYS A 11 55.15 23.26 -32.23
CA CYS A 11 56.35 22.42 -32.22
C CYS A 11 56.08 21.09 -31.48
N VAL A 12 56.48 19.98 -32.08
CA VAL A 12 56.34 18.62 -31.56
C VAL A 12 57.53 18.26 -30.66
N LEU A 13 57.30 17.49 -29.60
CA LEU A 13 58.36 16.67 -29.01
C LEU A 13 57.81 15.32 -28.54
N LEU A 14 58.43 14.22 -28.97
CA LEU A 14 58.18 12.88 -28.43
C LEU A 14 58.88 12.73 -27.08
N LEU A 15 58.28 11.93 -26.19
CA LEU A 15 59.00 11.29 -25.08
C LEU A 15 58.53 9.84 -24.95
N ALA A 16 59.41 8.93 -25.37
CA ALA A 16 59.36 7.49 -25.11
C ALA A 16 60.59 7.12 -24.26
N VAL A 17 60.97 5.83 -24.24
CA VAL A 17 62.15 5.23 -23.54
C VAL A 17 61.87 4.88 -22.06
N PRO A 18 62.36 3.74 -21.51
CA PRO A 18 63.12 2.65 -22.14
C PRO A 18 62.43 1.26 -22.14
N VAL A 19 62.80 0.45 -23.12
CA VAL A 19 63.00 -1.00 -22.93
C VAL A 19 64.50 -1.27 -23.03
N VAL A 20 65.07 -2.07 -22.13
CA VAL A 20 66.44 -2.59 -22.22
C VAL A 20 66.42 -4.07 -21.81
N GLY A 21 67.10 -4.92 -22.56
CA GLY A 21 67.28 -6.34 -22.25
C GLY A 21 68.62 -6.86 -22.77
N VAL A 22 69.14 -7.90 -22.10
CA VAL A 22 70.39 -8.63 -22.38
C VAL A 22 70.08 -10.08 -21.97
N VAL A 23 69.81 -11.02 -22.88
CA VAL A 23 70.79 -11.88 -23.60
C VAL A 23 71.74 -12.56 -22.60
N GLY A 24 71.61 -13.84 -22.25
CA GLY A 24 71.62 -15.06 -23.08
C GLY A 24 72.65 -16.03 -22.43
N ALA A 25 72.85 -17.29 -22.84
CA ALA A 25 72.16 -18.19 -23.76
C ALA A 25 72.64 -19.63 -23.46
N ASP A 26 71.85 -20.67 -23.80
CA ASP A 26 72.31 -21.96 -24.37
C ASP A 26 71.14 -22.97 -24.48
N GLY A 27 71.29 -23.95 -25.38
CA GLY A 27 70.39 -25.12 -25.57
C GLY A 27 71.24 -26.34 -25.96
N PRO A 28 70.83 -27.22 -26.89
CA PRO A 28 69.51 -27.41 -27.52
C PRO A 28 69.11 -28.92 -27.59
N ILE A 29 68.08 -29.27 -28.41
CA ILE A 29 67.73 -30.59 -29.02
C ILE A 29 67.57 -31.85 -28.11
N SER A 30 66.62 -32.79 -28.26
CA SER A 30 65.29 -32.94 -28.92
C SER A 30 64.64 -34.23 -28.30
N ASP A 31 63.58 -34.95 -28.75
CA ASP A 31 62.67 -34.91 -29.91
C ASP A 31 61.38 -35.77 -29.65
N ALA A 32 60.46 -35.80 -30.62
CA ALA A 32 59.54 -36.89 -31.02
C ALA A 32 58.41 -37.47 -30.11
N THR A 33 57.19 -37.44 -30.68
CA THR A 33 56.15 -38.50 -30.73
C THR A 33 55.32 -38.94 -29.49
N ALA A 34 54.03 -38.56 -29.53
CA ALA A 34 52.82 -39.40 -29.59
C ALA A 34 52.44 -40.46 -28.51
N ALA A 35 51.35 -40.14 -27.78
CA ALA A 35 50.13 -40.94 -27.54
C ALA A 35 50.09 -42.24 -26.67
N ALA A 36 48.89 -42.45 -26.08
CA ALA A 36 48.30 -43.69 -25.53
C ALA A 36 48.73 -44.25 -24.14
N SER A 37 47.86 -43.98 -23.14
CA SER A 37 47.15 -44.94 -22.27
C SER A 37 47.82 -46.05 -21.41
N SER A 38 47.14 -46.35 -20.29
CA SER A 38 47.11 -47.60 -19.48
C SER A 38 48.24 -47.82 -18.44
N THR A 39 47.96 -47.73 -17.13
CA THR A 39 47.53 -48.76 -16.13
C THR A 39 48.68 -49.41 -15.33
N PRO A 40 48.42 -49.91 -14.09
CA PRO A 40 48.31 -51.36 -13.89
C PRO A 40 47.16 -51.79 -12.93
N LEU A 41 47.04 -53.10 -12.65
CA LEU A 41 45.90 -53.77 -11.97
C LEU A 41 46.34 -54.87 -10.97
N THR A 42 45.67 -54.93 -9.79
CA THR A 42 45.45 -56.11 -8.88
C THR A 42 46.70 -56.87 -8.33
N PRO A 43 46.64 -57.96 -7.49
CA PRO A 43 45.51 -58.81 -7.02
C PRO A 43 45.44 -59.22 -5.50
N LEU A 44 44.49 -60.13 -5.18
CA LEU A 44 44.23 -60.93 -3.93
C LEU A 44 43.44 -60.21 -2.80
N GLN A 45 42.33 -60.70 -2.20
CA GLN A 45 41.80 -62.05 -1.83
C GLN A 45 42.46 -62.60 -0.54
N GLU A 46 41.77 -63.04 0.53
CA GLU A 46 40.54 -63.87 0.67
C GLU A 46 39.74 -63.59 1.99
N GLY A 47 38.51 -64.12 2.17
CA GLY A 47 37.62 -63.92 3.35
C GLY A 47 37.54 -65.14 4.31
N PRO A 48 36.45 -65.39 5.08
CA PRO A 48 35.16 -64.66 5.21
C PRO A 48 34.69 -64.44 6.69
N ASP A 49 33.47 -63.90 6.88
CA ASP A 49 32.40 -64.54 7.69
C ASP A 49 31.05 -63.82 7.43
N ASP A 50 29.93 -64.56 7.49
CA ASP A 50 28.57 -64.05 7.23
C ASP A 50 27.90 -63.49 8.49
N ASP A 51 27.17 -62.38 8.36
CA ASP A 51 25.91 -62.20 9.10
C ASP A 51 24.91 -61.37 8.27
N THR A 52 23.67 -61.86 8.14
CA THR A 52 22.70 -61.35 7.15
C THR A 52 21.92 -60.13 7.65
N GLY A 53 22.18 -58.95 7.08
CA GLY A 53 21.42 -57.71 7.32
C GLY A 53 20.75 -57.15 6.06
N ASN A 54 19.47 -56.80 6.14
CA ASN A 54 18.67 -56.30 5.01
C ASN A 54 19.23 -55.03 4.37
N ASN A 55 19.40 -55.04 3.04
CA ASN A 55 19.41 -53.81 2.24
C ASN A 55 17.95 -53.43 1.91
N THR A 56 17.34 -52.56 2.72
CA THR A 56 16.04 -51.97 2.45
C THR A 56 16.15 -50.45 2.49
N THR A 57 16.21 -49.81 1.32
CA THR A 57 16.03 -48.36 1.18
C THR A 57 14.56 -48.01 1.47
N VAL A 58 14.23 -47.75 2.73
CA VAL A 58 12.85 -47.49 3.16
C VAL A 58 12.42 -46.09 2.70
N GLN A 59 11.79 -45.99 1.52
CA GLN A 59 11.30 -44.73 0.97
C GLN A 59 10.06 -44.18 1.69
N HIS A 60 9.31 -45.03 2.39
CA HIS A 60 8.21 -44.62 3.27
C HIS A 60 8.25 -45.44 4.56
N ARG A 61 8.33 -44.77 5.71
CA ARG A 61 8.06 -45.34 7.05
C ARG A 61 6.65 -44.94 7.47
N ASP A 62 6.05 -45.73 8.34
CA ASP A 62 4.76 -45.41 8.98
C ASP A 62 4.97 -44.23 9.97
N PRO A 63 4.25 -43.09 9.87
CA PRO A 63 4.49 -41.91 10.70
C PRO A 63 4.53 -42.20 12.19
N ASP A 64 3.65 -43.08 12.68
CA ASP A 64 3.55 -43.47 14.10
C ASP A 64 4.75 -44.31 14.58
N THR A 65 5.69 -44.63 13.69
CA THR A 65 6.91 -45.41 13.97
C THR A 65 8.21 -44.62 13.84
N VAL A 66 8.17 -43.35 13.40
CA VAL A 66 9.36 -42.51 13.23
C VAL A 66 9.54 -41.60 14.44
N GLY A 67 10.15 -42.12 15.50
CA GLY A 67 10.53 -41.36 16.69
C GLY A 67 11.93 -40.72 16.60
N GLU A 68 12.38 -40.38 15.40
CA GLU A 68 13.64 -39.65 15.15
C GLU A 68 13.30 -38.20 14.82
N ASP A 69 13.77 -37.24 15.61
CA ASP A 69 13.60 -35.81 15.31
C ASP A 69 14.21 -35.49 13.94
N GLY A 70 13.39 -34.98 13.02
CA GLY A 70 13.82 -34.66 11.67
C GLY A 70 14.85 -33.51 11.66
N ASP A 71 15.74 -33.49 10.66
CA ASP A 71 16.69 -32.38 10.50
C ASP A 71 15.97 -31.12 9.98
N LEU A 72 15.33 -30.40 10.90
CA LEU A 72 14.66 -29.13 10.65
C LEU A 72 15.64 -28.08 10.08
N GLY A 73 16.94 -28.18 10.40
CA GLY A 73 17.98 -27.33 9.84
C GLY A 73 18.19 -27.55 8.34
N ALA A 74 18.24 -28.81 7.90
CA ALA A 74 18.26 -29.17 6.49
C ALA A 74 17.00 -28.71 5.75
N ILE A 75 15.81 -28.85 6.37
CA ILE A 75 14.54 -28.40 5.78
C ILE A 75 14.51 -26.87 5.62
N LYS A 76 14.93 -26.10 6.64
CA LYS A 76 15.09 -24.63 6.55
C LYS A 76 16.06 -24.21 5.46
N SER A 77 17.21 -24.90 5.36
CA SER A 77 18.22 -24.63 4.33
C SER A 77 17.68 -24.87 2.91
N TRP A 78 16.85 -25.91 2.73
CA TRP A 78 16.16 -26.16 1.47
C TRP A 78 15.07 -25.10 1.16
N LEU A 79 14.21 -24.77 2.13
CA LEU A 79 13.15 -23.76 1.98
C LEU A 79 13.72 -22.37 1.68
N SER A 80 14.70 -21.91 2.46
CA SER A 80 15.40 -20.64 2.24
C SER A 80 16.18 -20.64 0.92
N GLY A 81 16.78 -21.76 0.51
CA GLY A 81 17.38 -21.92 -0.81
C GLY A 81 16.38 -21.79 -1.97
N ARG A 82 15.19 -22.39 -1.85
CA ARG A 82 14.10 -22.29 -2.85
C ARG A 82 13.53 -20.87 -2.92
N MET A 83 13.28 -20.23 -1.79
CA MET A 83 12.87 -18.82 -1.73
C MET A 83 13.94 -17.89 -2.32
N ALA A 84 15.22 -18.11 -1.98
CA ALA A 84 16.34 -17.36 -2.56
C ALA A 84 16.49 -17.57 -4.07
N ALA A 85 16.09 -18.72 -4.63
CA ALA A 85 15.99 -18.90 -6.08
C ALA A 85 14.86 -18.04 -6.67
N SER A 86 13.63 -18.12 -6.14
CA SER A 86 12.50 -17.29 -6.57
C SER A 86 12.81 -15.78 -6.56
N LEU A 87 13.44 -15.26 -5.49
CA LEU A 87 13.85 -13.85 -5.42
C LEU A 87 14.83 -13.47 -6.54
N ARG A 88 15.81 -14.34 -6.85
CA ARG A 88 16.77 -14.15 -7.95
C ARG A 88 16.09 -14.21 -9.31
N ASP A 89 15.23 -15.20 -9.56
CA ASP A 89 14.55 -15.39 -10.84
C ASP A 89 13.57 -14.24 -11.11
N SER A 90 12.84 -13.80 -10.08
CA SER A 90 12.02 -12.59 -10.13
C SER A 90 12.86 -11.34 -10.44
N SER A 91 14.07 -11.21 -9.89
CA SER A 91 14.97 -10.10 -10.24
C SER A 91 15.42 -10.11 -11.71
N VAL A 92 15.54 -11.30 -12.32
CA VAL A 92 15.78 -11.44 -13.76
C VAL A 92 14.58 -10.93 -14.54
N GLN A 93 13.37 -11.43 -14.24
CA GLN A 93 12.14 -11.02 -14.95
C GLN A 93 11.89 -9.51 -14.85
N ILE A 94 12.04 -8.90 -13.66
CA ILE A 94 11.89 -7.45 -13.46
C ILE A 94 12.93 -6.66 -14.27
N SER A 95 14.18 -7.15 -14.35
CA SER A 95 15.23 -6.52 -15.19
C SER A 95 15.01 -6.68 -16.69
N GLN A 96 14.06 -7.51 -17.11
CA GLN A 96 13.68 -7.78 -18.51
C GLN A 96 12.33 -7.13 -18.88
N GLY A 97 11.80 -6.23 -18.05
CA GLY A 97 10.50 -5.59 -18.26
C GLY A 97 9.29 -6.52 -18.06
N GLN A 98 9.49 -7.72 -17.49
CA GLN A 98 8.46 -8.72 -17.29
C GLN A 98 7.87 -8.59 -15.87
N TYR A 99 7.16 -7.49 -15.59
CA TYR A 99 6.83 -7.07 -14.23
C TYR A 99 5.75 -7.92 -13.54
N GLU A 100 4.68 -8.33 -14.22
CA GLU A 100 3.68 -9.29 -13.72
C GLU A 100 4.34 -10.64 -13.40
N ARG A 101 5.17 -11.11 -14.33
CA ARG A 101 5.91 -12.37 -14.25
C ARG A 101 6.98 -12.36 -13.15
N GLY A 102 7.59 -11.20 -12.91
CA GLY A 102 8.43 -10.95 -11.73
C GLY A 102 7.62 -11.03 -10.43
N ARG A 103 6.42 -10.44 -10.39
CA ARG A 103 5.54 -10.40 -9.21
C ARG A 103 4.85 -11.73 -8.89
N SER A 104 4.67 -12.62 -9.87
CA SER A 104 4.08 -13.95 -9.65
C SER A 104 5.09 -14.92 -9.03
N LEU A 105 6.36 -14.87 -9.44
CA LEU A 105 7.44 -15.69 -8.86
C LEU A 105 7.63 -15.46 -7.35
N VAL A 106 7.38 -14.24 -6.87
CA VAL A 106 7.38 -13.85 -5.44
C VAL A 106 5.96 -13.67 -4.87
N GLY A 107 4.98 -14.31 -5.51
CA GLY A 107 3.59 -14.39 -5.09
C GLY A 107 3.27 -15.69 -4.38
N ASP A 108 2.16 -16.32 -4.78
CA ASP A 108 1.46 -17.32 -3.98
C ASP A 108 2.29 -18.61 -3.72
N GLU A 109 3.17 -19.02 -4.65
CA GLU A 109 4.13 -20.12 -4.40
C GLU A 109 5.16 -19.74 -3.33
N TYR A 110 5.67 -18.51 -3.38
CA TYR A 110 6.62 -18.00 -2.38
C TYR A 110 5.95 -17.87 -1.01
N ASP A 111 4.72 -17.39 -0.95
CA ASP A 111 3.98 -17.26 0.31
C ASP A 111 3.68 -18.64 0.92
N GLY A 112 3.43 -19.66 0.10
CA GLY A 112 3.34 -21.06 0.53
C GLY A 112 4.66 -21.63 1.07
N LEU A 113 5.81 -21.25 0.49
CA LEU A 113 7.14 -21.65 0.96
C LEU A 113 7.55 -20.90 2.24
N LEU A 114 7.16 -19.63 2.36
CA LEU A 114 7.40 -18.79 3.53
C LEU A 114 6.59 -19.27 4.73
N ALA A 115 5.32 -19.65 4.53
CA ALA A 115 4.51 -20.28 5.58
C ALA A 115 5.18 -21.55 6.12
N GLN A 116 5.60 -22.47 5.23
CA GLN A 116 6.35 -23.67 5.62
C GLN A 116 7.67 -23.35 6.35
N TYR A 117 8.34 -22.25 6.00
CA TYR A 117 9.55 -21.82 6.70
C TYR A 117 9.25 -21.29 8.11
N VAL A 118 8.17 -20.52 8.27
CA VAL A 118 7.69 -20.04 9.58
C VAL A 118 7.24 -21.20 10.47
N ASP A 119 6.51 -22.18 9.93
CA ASP A 119 6.09 -23.39 10.68
C ASP A 119 7.32 -24.17 11.18
N VAL A 120 8.32 -24.40 10.32
CA VAL A 120 9.56 -25.12 10.67
C VAL A 120 10.52 -24.28 11.53
N ALA A 121 10.38 -22.94 11.53
CA ALA A 121 11.07 -22.05 12.47
C ALA A 121 10.40 -22.06 13.86
N GLY A 122 9.07 -22.09 13.94
CA GLY A 122 8.31 -22.11 15.19
C GLY A 122 8.57 -23.36 16.05
N GLU A 123 8.88 -24.49 15.42
CA GLU A 123 9.32 -25.73 16.11
C GLU A 123 10.78 -25.69 16.61
N THR A 124 11.42 -24.50 16.63
CA THR A 124 12.80 -24.33 17.10
C THR A 124 13.01 -22.99 17.82
N ASP A 125 13.48 -23.01 19.07
CA ASP A 125 13.70 -21.82 19.91
C ASP A 125 14.92 -20.96 19.46
N ALA A 126 14.89 -20.39 18.26
CA ALA A 126 15.98 -19.61 17.68
C ALA A 126 15.51 -18.25 17.13
N GLN A 127 15.73 -17.19 17.91
CA GLN A 127 15.41 -15.79 17.59
C GLN A 127 16.01 -15.27 16.25
N VAL A 128 16.95 -16.00 15.65
CA VAL A 128 17.55 -15.69 14.34
C VAL A 128 16.66 -16.15 13.18
N ASP A 129 15.87 -17.22 13.36
CA ASP A 129 14.96 -17.72 12.32
C ASP A 129 13.74 -16.79 12.18
N ASP A 130 13.23 -16.22 13.28
CA ASP A 130 12.23 -15.14 13.27
C ASP A 130 12.72 -13.93 12.43
N GLU A 131 13.93 -13.42 12.73
CA GLU A 131 14.54 -12.28 12.00
C GLU A 131 14.75 -12.60 10.51
N THR A 132 14.96 -13.88 10.17
CA THR A 132 15.12 -14.36 8.79
C THR A 132 13.77 -14.43 8.08
N ALA A 133 12.70 -14.88 8.75
CA ALA A 133 11.33 -14.88 8.21
C ALA A 133 10.80 -13.45 7.97
N ASP A 134 11.02 -12.54 8.91
CA ASP A 134 10.73 -11.10 8.75
C ASP A 134 11.49 -10.52 7.53
N THR A 135 12.80 -10.82 7.43
CA THR A 135 13.63 -10.33 6.31
C THR A 135 13.18 -10.92 4.96
N LEU A 136 12.80 -12.19 4.90
CA LEU A 136 12.22 -12.83 3.70
C LEU A 136 10.89 -12.17 3.28
N THR A 137 10.06 -11.78 4.26
CA THR A 137 8.79 -11.09 4.03
C THR A 137 9.03 -9.68 3.49
N GLU A 138 9.86 -8.88 4.16
CA GLU A 138 10.18 -7.51 3.79
C GLU A 138 10.86 -7.43 2.40
N THR A 139 11.73 -8.39 2.08
CA THR A 139 12.38 -8.49 0.75
C THR A 139 11.33 -8.70 -0.34
N ARG A 140 10.44 -9.69 -0.15
CA ARG A 140 9.37 -10.06 -1.09
C ARG A 140 8.42 -8.90 -1.37
N GLU A 141 7.95 -8.22 -0.31
CA GLU A 141 7.04 -7.08 -0.44
C GLU A 141 7.70 -5.89 -1.12
N THR A 142 8.94 -5.57 -0.76
CA THR A 142 9.70 -4.50 -1.42
C THR A 142 9.96 -4.83 -2.90
N GLN A 143 10.17 -6.10 -3.25
CA GLN A 143 10.39 -6.56 -4.62
C GLN A 143 9.13 -6.46 -5.48
N ARG A 144 7.96 -6.84 -4.94
CA ARG A 144 6.66 -6.66 -5.63
C ARG A 144 6.36 -5.17 -5.84
N ALA A 145 6.56 -4.35 -4.80
CA ALA A 145 6.36 -2.91 -4.89
C ALA A 145 7.36 -2.20 -5.82
N PHE A 146 8.59 -2.70 -5.96
CA PHE A 146 9.57 -2.20 -6.94
C PHE A 146 9.09 -2.50 -8.36
N ALA A 147 8.66 -3.74 -8.64
CA ALA A 147 8.13 -4.13 -9.96
C ALA A 147 6.93 -3.27 -10.37
N GLU A 148 5.95 -3.06 -9.48
CA GLU A 148 4.81 -2.12 -9.68
C GLU A 148 5.25 -0.69 -10.03
N THR A 149 6.35 -0.22 -9.44
CA THR A 149 6.80 1.17 -9.64
C THR A 149 7.64 1.31 -10.92
N ALA A 150 8.29 0.23 -11.37
CA ALA A 150 8.99 0.16 -12.65
C ALA A 150 8.02 0.03 -13.83
N GLU A 151 7.01 -0.84 -13.69
CA GLU A 151 5.86 -0.97 -14.60
C GLU A 151 5.16 0.37 -14.83
N ALA A 152 4.71 1.03 -13.76
CA ALA A 152 4.08 2.34 -13.85
C ALA A 152 5.01 3.42 -14.43
N TYR A 153 6.33 3.31 -14.24
CA TYR A 153 7.30 4.23 -14.85
C TYR A 153 7.38 4.04 -16.37
N GLU A 154 7.39 2.79 -16.85
CA GLU A 154 7.45 2.48 -18.29
C GLU A 154 6.14 2.90 -18.99
N GLU A 155 4.97 2.60 -18.42
CA GLU A 155 3.66 3.09 -18.92
C GLU A 155 3.62 4.62 -19.00
N THR A 156 4.05 5.31 -17.94
CA THR A 156 4.09 6.79 -17.88
C THR A 156 5.06 7.36 -18.93
N TYR A 157 6.12 6.62 -19.28
CA TYR A 157 7.12 7.04 -20.27
C TYR A 157 6.58 6.89 -21.71
N GLU A 158 5.81 5.85 -22.00
CA GLU A 158 5.09 5.72 -23.27
C GLU A 158 4.01 6.80 -23.45
N GLU A 159 3.24 7.11 -22.40
CA GLU A 159 2.33 8.26 -22.38
C GLU A 159 3.09 9.58 -22.62
N TYR A 160 4.28 9.74 -22.05
CA TYR A 160 5.11 10.94 -22.20
C TYR A 160 5.58 11.12 -23.65
N GLN A 161 6.13 10.07 -24.26
CA GLN A 161 6.54 10.11 -25.66
C GLN A 161 5.34 10.37 -26.59
N THR A 162 4.18 9.76 -26.29
CA THR A 162 2.92 10.03 -27.00
C THR A 162 2.49 11.49 -26.84
N ALA A 163 2.64 12.09 -25.66
CA ALA A 163 2.33 13.50 -25.42
C ALA A 163 3.27 14.44 -26.22
N LYS A 164 4.57 14.14 -26.28
CA LYS A 164 5.55 14.90 -27.10
C LYS A 164 5.27 14.77 -28.60
N ALA A 165 4.99 13.57 -29.10
CA ALA A 165 4.66 13.33 -30.51
C ALA A 165 3.40 14.09 -30.96
N ASN A 166 2.42 14.23 -30.06
CA ASN A 166 1.20 15.03 -30.30
C ASN A 166 1.35 16.53 -29.99
N GLY A 167 2.54 17.01 -29.60
CA GLY A 167 2.79 18.41 -29.24
C GLY A 167 2.06 18.89 -27.97
N ASN A 168 1.61 17.97 -27.12
CA ASN A 168 0.87 18.28 -25.89
C ASN A 168 1.82 18.58 -24.72
N GLU A 169 2.50 19.72 -24.83
CA GLU A 169 3.46 20.25 -23.84
C GLU A 169 2.91 20.33 -22.40
N ALA A 170 1.59 20.48 -22.23
CA ALA A 170 0.99 20.54 -20.90
C ALA A 170 0.93 19.15 -20.23
N ARG A 171 0.50 18.11 -20.96
CA ARG A 171 0.50 16.72 -20.45
C ARG A 171 1.92 16.16 -20.36
N ALA A 172 2.82 16.53 -21.28
CA ALA A 172 4.22 16.12 -21.24
C ALA A 172 4.92 16.58 -19.96
N ARG A 173 4.71 17.83 -19.51
CA ARG A 173 5.28 18.35 -18.24
C ARG A 173 4.67 17.74 -16.99
N GLU A 174 3.41 17.34 -17.05
CA GLU A 174 2.76 16.62 -15.96
C GLU A 174 3.37 15.22 -15.80
N LEU A 175 3.43 14.46 -16.90
CA LEU A 175 4.08 13.14 -16.96
C LEU A 175 5.57 13.20 -16.60
N ALA A 176 6.30 14.24 -17.02
CA ALA A 176 7.70 14.45 -16.65
C ALA A 176 7.92 14.56 -15.13
N ARG A 177 6.92 15.03 -14.36
CA ARG A 177 6.97 15.06 -12.88
C ARG A 177 6.53 13.74 -12.25
N GLU A 178 5.64 13.02 -12.91
CA GLU A 178 5.18 11.70 -12.49
C GLU A 178 6.32 10.68 -12.62
N LEU A 179 7.00 10.64 -13.77
CA LEU A 179 8.26 9.89 -14.01
C LEU A 179 9.33 10.19 -12.98
N ASP A 180 9.56 11.47 -12.70
CA ASP A 180 10.54 11.94 -11.70
C ASP A 180 10.20 11.47 -10.28
N THR A 181 8.91 11.44 -9.93
CA THR A 181 8.40 10.94 -8.65
C THR A 181 8.55 9.41 -8.55
N LEU A 182 8.22 8.69 -9.61
CA LEU A 182 8.36 7.22 -9.71
C LEU A 182 9.84 6.81 -9.64
N ALA A 183 10.72 7.53 -10.33
CA ALA A 183 12.16 7.34 -10.26
C ALA A 183 12.74 7.60 -8.85
N GLU A 184 12.26 8.64 -8.14
CA GLU A 184 12.65 8.87 -6.74
C GLU A 184 12.11 7.79 -5.78
N ARG A 185 10.93 7.20 -6.06
CA ARG A 185 10.39 6.03 -5.33
C ARG A 185 11.20 4.75 -5.57
N LEU A 186 11.57 4.45 -6.82
CA LEU A 186 12.44 3.32 -7.18
C LEU A 186 13.82 3.41 -6.51
N ARG A 187 14.44 4.60 -6.45
CA ARG A 187 15.67 4.83 -5.66
C ARG A 187 15.50 4.53 -4.17
N GLY A 188 14.30 4.69 -3.62
CA GLY A 188 13.99 4.31 -2.24
C GLY A 188 13.93 2.79 -2.10
N GLN A 189 13.10 2.14 -2.92
CA GLN A 189 12.87 0.70 -2.90
C GLN A 189 14.15 -0.10 -3.18
N ASN A 190 15.00 0.33 -4.12
CA ASN A 190 16.28 -0.32 -4.39
C ASN A 190 17.25 -0.29 -3.21
N ARG A 191 17.27 0.79 -2.41
CA ARG A 191 18.10 0.83 -1.18
C ARG A 191 17.63 -0.19 -0.16
N ASN A 192 16.31 -0.26 0.05
CA ASN A 192 15.70 -1.26 0.92
C ASN A 192 16.03 -2.68 0.43
N LEU A 193 15.77 -3.00 -0.85
CA LEU A 193 16.14 -4.30 -1.44
C LEU A 193 17.63 -4.62 -1.24
N THR A 194 18.51 -3.67 -1.53
CA THR A 194 19.96 -3.81 -1.39
C THR A 194 20.37 -4.15 0.04
N ASP A 195 19.79 -3.50 1.06
CA ASP A 195 20.09 -3.79 2.46
C ASP A 195 19.38 -5.06 2.97
N ASN A 196 18.23 -5.42 2.39
CA ASN A 196 17.49 -6.63 2.73
C ASN A 196 18.20 -7.89 2.19
N TYR A 197 18.65 -7.87 0.93
CA TYR A 197 19.49 -8.94 0.36
C TYR A 197 20.83 -9.11 1.09
N ARG A 198 21.41 -8.02 1.63
CA ARG A 198 22.60 -8.10 2.51
C ARG A 198 22.29 -8.77 3.85
N ARG A 199 21.15 -8.47 4.48
CA ARG A 199 20.70 -9.18 5.70
C ARG A 199 20.49 -10.66 5.39
N LEU A 200 19.68 -10.96 4.37
CA LEU A 200 19.33 -12.32 3.98
C LEU A 200 20.55 -13.17 3.59
N GLY A 201 21.51 -12.61 2.86
CA GLY A 201 22.76 -13.30 2.51
C GLY A 201 23.65 -13.62 3.72
N ASN A 202 23.69 -12.74 4.73
CA ASN A 202 24.39 -13.01 5.99
C ASN A 202 23.67 -14.05 6.86
N GLN A 203 22.34 -14.06 6.87
CA GLN A 203 21.51 -15.01 7.62
C GLN A 203 21.54 -16.42 7.02
N THR A 204 21.44 -16.53 5.68
CA THR A 204 21.22 -17.80 4.97
C THR A 204 22.45 -18.33 4.20
N GLY A 205 23.54 -17.57 4.13
CA GLY A 205 24.73 -17.90 3.32
C GLY A 205 24.53 -17.80 1.81
N GLN A 206 23.39 -17.26 1.36
CA GLN A 206 23.00 -17.15 -0.05
C GLN A 206 23.63 -15.90 -0.71
N ASP A 207 24.25 -16.06 -1.89
CA ASP A 207 24.72 -14.89 -2.65
C ASP A 207 23.58 -14.20 -3.42
N PHE A 208 23.47 -12.88 -3.24
CA PHE A 208 22.52 -12.01 -3.94
C PHE A 208 23.23 -10.87 -4.70
N SER A 209 24.56 -10.90 -4.83
CA SER A 209 25.36 -9.81 -5.45
C SER A 209 24.89 -9.47 -6.87
N GLY A 210 24.64 -10.49 -7.69
CA GLY A 210 24.09 -10.31 -9.05
C GLY A 210 22.62 -9.87 -9.09
N THR A 211 21.86 -10.05 -8.01
CA THR A 211 20.49 -9.55 -7.88
C THR A 211 20.46 -8.07 -7.51
N ILE A 212 21.33 -7.65 -6.57
CA ILE A 212 21.55 -6.23 -6.25
C ILE A 212 21.96 -5.46 -7.51
N GLN A 213 22.91 -5.99 -8.28
CA GLN A 213 23.36 -5.39 -9.54
C GLN A 213 22.24 -5.18 -10.58
N ARG A 214 21.22 -6.06 -10.64
CA ARG A 214 20.07 -5.87 -11.55
C ARG A 214 19.18 -4.73 -11.11
N PHE A 215 18.83 -4.64 -9.82
CA PHE A 215 18.01 -3.54 -9.31
C PHE A 215 18.74 -2.20 -9.32
N ASP A 216 20.06 -2.19 -9.09
CA ASP A 216 20.92 -1.04 -9.33
C ASP A 216 20.91 -0.62 -10.81
N GLY A 217 20.97 -1.57 -11.74
CA GLY A 217 20.90 -1.32 -13.19
C GLY A 217 19.59 -0.69 -13.64
N VAL A 218 18.45 -1.29 -13.27
CA VAL A 218 17.10 -0.74 -13.57
C VAL A 218 16.95 0.66 -12.97
N THR A 219 17.32 0.82 -11.69
CA THR A 219 17.29 2.11 -11.01
C THR A 219 18.20 3.14 -11.69
N GLY A 220 19.40 2.73 -12.13
CA GLY A 220 20.36 3.58 -12.82
C GLY A 220 19.81 4.11 -14.15
N ASN A 221 19.22 3.24 -14.96
CA ASN A 221 18.62 3.59 -16.25
C ASN A 221 17.41 4.53 -16.07
N THR A 222 16.36 4.07 -15.39
CA THR A 222 15.15 4.85 -15.08
C THR A 222 15.48 6.23 -14.51
N THR A 223 16.43 6.30 -13.58
CA THR A 223 16.70 7.56 -12.88
C THR A 223 17.66 8.50 -13.60
N SER A 224 18.32 8.02 -14.66
CA SER A 224 19.05 8.85 -15.63
C SER A 224 18.09 9.41 -16.67
N GLN A 225 17.25 8.55 -17.27
CA GLN A 225 16.22 8.95 -18.24
C GLN A 225 15.25 9.99 -17.64
N ALA A 226 14.77 9.78 -16.40
CA ALA A 226 13.94 10.77 -15.70
C ALA A 226 14.68 12.12 -15.51
N ALA A 227 15.99 12.11 -15.29
CA ALA A 227 16.78 13.34 -15.13
C ALA A 227 16.99 14.09 -16.46
N GLU A 228 17.04 13.38 -17.59
CA GLU A 228 17.06 13.95 -18.94
C GLU A 228 15.72 14.59 -19.30
N ILE A 229 14.61 13.87 -19.08
CA ILE A 229 13.24 14.37 -19.30
C ILE A 229 12.98 15.61 -18.44
N ARG A 230 13.29 15.55 -17.14
CA ARG A 230 13.26 16.68 -16.18
C ARG A 230 14.14 17.85 -16.63
N GLY A 231 15.18 17.60 -17.41
CA GLY A 231 16.08 18.62 -17.97
C GLY A 231 15.63 19.24 -19.29
N ALA A 232 14.87 18.50 -20.10
CA ALA A 232 14.28 18.97 -21.36
C ALA A 232 12.96 19.73 -21.14
N GLU A 233 12.08 19.20 -20.29
CA GLU A 233 10.70 19.67 -20.15
C GLU A 233 10.52 20.77 -19.09
N LEU A 234 11.43 20.85 -18.10
CA LEU A 234 11.22 21.64 -16.89
C LEU A 234 12.42 22.54 -16.54
N VAL A 235 12.13 23.82 -16.29
CA VAL A 235 13.13 24.85 -16.00
C VAL A 235 13.37 24.95 -14.49
N ARG A 236 14.63 24.79 -14.08
CA ARG A 236 15.05 24.94 -12.68
C ARG A 236 14.78 26.35 -12.16
N THR A 237 14.20 26.43 -10.96
CA THR A 237 14.09 27.70 -10.21
C THR A 237 15.01 27.70 -8.99
N THR A 238 15.24 28.87 -8.40
CA THR A 238 15.99 29.03 -7.16
C THR A 238 15.32 30.10 -6.31
N LEU A 239 14.83 29.69 -5.14
CA LEU A 239 14.19 30.56 -4.17
C LEU A 239 15.19 31.02 -3.10
N VAL A 240 15.32 32.33 -2.91
CA VAL A 240 16.06 32.92 -1.78
C VAL A 240 15.07 33.72 -0.93
N VAL A 241 15.01 33.46 0.38
CA VAL A 241 14.09 34.17 1.29
C VAL A 241 14.88 34.84 2.43
N ARG A 242 14.49 36.05 2.80
CA ARG A 242 15.05 36.80 3.93
C ARG A 242 13.93 37.42 4.78
N PRO A 243 13.95 37.31 6.12
CA PRO A 243 12.94 37.91 6.97
C PRO A 243 13.20 39.40 7.17
N ASN A 244 12.15 40.21 7.37
CA ASN A 244 12.30 41.60 7.81
C ASN A 244 12.67 41.75 9.31
N ARG A 245 12.59 40.67 10.09
CA ARG A 245 12.92 40.59 11.52
C ARG A 245 13.20 39.14 11.92
N THR A 246 14.14 38.91 12.83
CA THR A 246 14.42 37.55 13.36
C THR A 246 13.50 37.15 14.50
N ARG A 247 12.76 38.06 15.12
CA ARG A 247 11.81 37.77 16.22
C ARG A 247 10.38 38.07 15.79
N THR A 248 9.49 37.09 15.92
CA THR A 248 8.09 37.15 15.45
C THR A 248 7.13 36.72 16.55
N SER A 249 5.88 37.19 16.50
CA SER A 249 4.78 36.76 17.36
C SER A 249 3.45 36.89 16.62
N PHE A 250 2.34 36.40 17.18
CA PHE A 250 1.05 36.49 16.50
C PHE A 250 0.65 37.95 16.21
N THR A 251 0.79 38.88 17.16
CA THR A 251 0.50 40.31 16.93
C THR A 251 1.57 41.02 16.11
N ARG A 252 2.82 40.51 16.09
CA ARG A 252 3.95 41.08 15.35
C ARG A 252 4.50 40.10 14.30
N PRO A 253 3.73 39.81 13.23
CA PRO A 253 4.15 38.90 12.17
C PRO A 253 5.47 39.32 11.50
N VAL A 254 6.13 38.36 10.86
CA VAL A 254 7.34 38.58 10.05
C VAL A 254 6.95 38.70 8.58
N GLU A 255 7.54 39.67 7.88
CA GLU A 255 7.46 39.73 6.42
C GLU A 255 8.65 38.94 5.85
N LEU A 256 8.38 37.83 5.18
CA LEU A 256 9.40 37.05 4.47
C LEU A 256 9.50 37.62 3.05
N ARG A 257 10.64 38.23 2.71
CA ARG A 257 10.91 38.76 1.37
C ARG A 257 11.63 37.68 0.56
N GLY A 258 10.98 37.20 -0.49
CA GLY A 258 11.54 36.22 -1.40
C GLY A 258 12.06 36.85 -2.69
N GLU A 259 13.00 36.16 -3.31
CA GLU A 259 13.45 36.35 -4.69
C GLU A 259 13.45 34.96 -5.35
N LEU A 260 12.51 34.75 -6.27
CA LEU A 260 12.41 33.54 -7.08
C LEU A 260 13.13 33.80 -8.40
N ARG A 261 14.21 33.06 -8.66
CA ARG A 261 14.98 33.12 -9.91
C ARG A 261 14.71 31.92 -10.79
N VAL A 262 14.88 32.11 -12.09
CA VAL A 262 14.68 31.11 -13.14
C VAL A 262 16.02 30.90 -13.87
N ALA A 263 16.29 29.67 -14.31
CA ALA A 263 17.42 29.40 -15.19
C ALA A 263 17.08 29.73 -16.65
N GLY A 264 17.94 30.48 -17.34
CA GLY A 264 17.70 30.91 -18.73
C GLY A 264 16.92 32.23 -18.83
N ASN A 265 16.14 32.37 -19.90
CA ASN A 265 15.46 33.63 -20.27
C ASN A 265 13.92 33.58 -20.06
N GLU A 266 13.40 32.53 -19.42
CA GLU A 266 11.96 32.32 -19.26
C GLU A 266 11.33 33.27 -18.24
N THR A 267 10.09 33.67 -18.52
CA THR A 267 9.38 34.72 -17.75
C THR A 267 8.44 34.10 -16.72
N LEU A 268 8.64 34.43 -15.44
CA LEU A 268 7.79 33.95 -14.34
C LEU A 268 6.31 34.35 -14.51
N PRO A 269 5.37 33.52 -14.04
CA PRO A 269 3.95 33.89 -14.00
C PRO A 269 3.73 35.07 -13.06
N SER A 270 2.71 35.89 -13.32
CA SER A 270 2.37 37.05 -12.47
C SER A 270 1.90 36.67 -11.07
N GLU A 271 1.39 35.44 -10.88
CA GLU A 271 1.02 34.87 -9.59
C GLU A 271 1.48 33.42 -9.49
N VAL A 272 1.90 32.98 -8.31
CA VAL A 272 2.38 31.61 -8.04
C VAL A 272 1.98 31.12 -6.65
N GLN A 273 1.97 29.81 -6.41
CA GLN A 273 1.72 29.23 -5.08
C GLN A 273 3.00 29.13 -4.25
N PHE A 274 2.91 29.51 -2.97
CA PHE A 274 3.93 29.24 -1.96
C PHE A 274 3.33 28.56 -0.73
N THR A 275 3.99 27.52 -0.23
CA THR A 275 3.72 26.94 1.08
C THR A 275 4.68 27.54 2.10
N VAL A 276 4.14 28.24 3.12
CA VAL A 276 4.90 28.78 4.26
C VAL A 276 4.49 28.03 5.52
N ALA A 277 5.42 27.31 6.14
CA ALA A 277 5.16 26.50 7.35
C ALA A 277 3.87 25.65 7.25
N GLY A 278 3.70 24.96 6.11
CA GLY A 278 2.53 24.10 5.82
C GLY A 278 1.28 24.82 5.29
N THR A 279 1.25 26.16 5.25
CA THR A 279 0.10 26.93 4.71
C THR A 279 0.38 27.38 3.27
N SER A 280 -0.38 26.85 2.30
CA SER A 280 -0.32 27.27 0.88
C SER A 280 -1.01 28.63 0.65
N ARG A 281 -0.48 29.45 -0.27
CA ARG A 281 -0.98 30.79 -0.64
C ARG A 281 -0.58 31.19 -2.06
N THR A 282 -1.51 31.74 -2.82
CA THR A 282 -1.22 32.49 -4.06
C THR A 282 -0.53 33.81 -3.73
N VAL A 283 0.54 34.15 -4.46
CA VAL A 283 1.32 35.38 -4.25
C VAL A 283 1.72 35.98 -5.60
N ALA A 284 1.53 37.30 -5.74
CA ALA A 284 1.97 38.04 -6.92
C ALA A 284 3.50 38.15 -7.00
N VAL A 285 4.04 37.96 -8.21
CA VAL A 285 5.47 37.99 -8.51
C VAL A 285 5.82 39.33 -9.16
N GLY A 286 6.81 40.04 -8.61
CA GLY A 286 7.34 41.27 -9.19
C GLY A 286 8.14 41.00 -10.47
N PRO A 287 8.36 42.02 -11.32
CA PRO A 287 9.02 41.87 -12.63
C PRO A 287 10.50 41.44 -12.57
N ASN A 288 11.06 41.28 -11.37
CA ASN A 288 12.39 40.77 -11.08
C ASN A 288 12.37 39.48 -10.23
N GLY A 289 11.24 38.77 -10.17
CA GLY A 289 11.06 37.58 -9.33
C GLY A 289 10.88 37.84 -7.84
N SER A 290 10.76 39.10 -7.40
CA SER A 290 10.55 39.41 -5.98
C SER A 290 9.13 39.07 -5.51
N VAL A 291 9.01 38.53 -4.30
CA VAL A 291 7.74 38.13 -3.68
C VAL A 291 7.70 38.56 -2.20
N SER A 292 6.49 38.79 -1.67
CA SER A 292 6.29 39.18 -0.27
C SER A 292 5.35 38.20 0.42
N LEU A 293 5.82 37.57 1.49
CA LEU A 293 5.19 36.43 2.17
C LEU A 293 4.94 36.80 3.65
N PRO A 294 3.78 37.40 3.99
CA PRO A 294 3.46 37.81 5.36
C PRO A 294 3.14 36.60 6.24
N TYR A 295 4.02 36.25 7.19
CA TYR A 295 3.84 35.10 8.06
C TYR A 295 3.47 35.50 9.50
N ARG A 296 2.29 35.03 9.93
CA ARG A 296 1.77 35.17 11.30
C ARG A 296 1.78 33.80 11.99
N PRO A 297 2.63 33.57 13.01
CA PRO A 297 2.64 32.32 13.76
C PRO A 297 1.29 32.06 14.46
N VAL A 298 0.79 30.81 14.42
CA VAL A 298 -0.40 30.37 15.18
C VAL A 298 -0.11 29.07 15.92
N THR A 299 0.04 27.96 15.20
CA THR A 299 0.26 26.60 15.76
C THR A 299 1.70 26.11 15.66
N VAL A 300 2.64 27.01 15.35
CA VAL A 300 4.07 26.70 15.23
C VAL A 300 4.75 26.84 16.59
N PRO A 301 5.76 26.01 16.92
CA PRO A 301 6.42 26.05 18.22
C PRO A 301 7.01 27.41 18.61
N VAL A 302 7.19 27.61 19.91
CA VAL A 302 7.88 28.77 20.50
C VAL A 302 9.40 28.58 20.52
N GLY A 303 10.15 29.66 20.62
CA GLY A 303 11.61 29.64 20.58
C GLY A 303 12.17 29.65 19.15
N ASP A 304 13.44 29.27 19.00
CA ASP A 304 14.14 29.33 17.72
C ASP A 304 13.65 28.23 16.77
N THR A 305 13.02 28.66 15.68
CA THR A 305 12.24 27.83 14.75
C THR A 305 12.68 28.07 13.31
N ARG A 306 12.86 26.98 12.56
CA ARG A 306 13.10 27.01 11.12
C ARG A 306 11.78 27.07 10.35
N LEU A 307 11.49 28.20 9.73
CA LEU A 307 10.36 28.35 8.80
C LEU A 307 10.78 27.88 7.40
N ASN A 308 10.19 26.76 6.97
CA ASN A 308 10.31 26.30 5.60
C ASN A 308 9.35 27.08 4.68
N VAL A 309 9.87 27.52 3.53
CA VAL A 309 9.14 28.18 2.45
C VAL A 309 9.40 27.41 1.16
N THR A 310 8.34 26.95 0.50
CA THR A 310 8.43 26.19 -0.75
C THR A 310 7.63 26.88 -1.85
N TYR A 311 8.27 27.19 -2.97
CA TYR A 311 7.59 27.52 -4.21
C TYR A 311 6.98 26.24 -4.80
N VAL A 312 5.67 26.25 -5.03
CA VAL A 312 4.91 25.12 -5.57
C VAL A 312 4.41 25.50 -6.97
N PRO A 313 4.98 24.93 -8.05
CA PRO A 313 4.44 25.08 -9.39
C PRO A 313 3.16 24.23 -9.57
N GLU A 314 2.33 24.59 -10.55
CA GLU A 314 1.24 23.73 -11.05
C GLU A 314 1.83 22.55 -11.86
N SER A 315 1.10 21.43 -11.98
CA SER A 315 1.61 20.21 -12.66
C SER A 315 2.05 20.47 -14.10
N THR A 316 1.26 21.24 -14.84
CA THR A 316 1.49 21.62 -16.25
C THR A 316 2.49 22.79 -16.42
N SER A 317 2.96 23.39 -15.32
CA SER A 317 3.87 24.54 -15.36
C SER A 317 5.23 24.16 -15.95
N LEU A 318 5.91 25.13 -16.56
CA LEU A 318 7.29 24.98 -17.03
C LEU A 318 8.31 24.84 -15.88
N TYR A 319 7.96 25.30 -14.67
CA TYR A 319 8.94 25.53 -13.61
C TYR A 319 9.06 24.37 -12.62
N LEU A 320 10.28 24.03 -12.22
CA LEU A 320 10.53 23.16 -11.05
C LEU A 320 10.30 23.95 -9.76
N GLY A 321 9.76 23.28 -8.75
CA GLY A 321 9.65 23.83 -7.40
C GLY A 321 11.03 24.06 -6.78
N SER A 322 11.09 24.98 -5.82
CA SER A 322 12.30 25.23 -5.04
C SER A 322 11.95 25.64 -3.62
N ASN A 323 12.83 25.34 -2.67
CA ASN A 323 12.62 25.62 -1.25
C ASN A 323 13.69 26.55 -0.69
N ALA A 324 13.35 27.20 0.42
CA ALA A 324 14.22 28.01 1.25
C ALA A 324 13.83 27.83 2.72
N SER A 325 14.79 28.02 3.62
CA SER A 325 14.57 27.97 5.07
C SER A 325 14.99 29.28 5.71
N VAL A 326 14.23 29.75 6.70
CA VAL A 326 14.52 30.97 7.46
C VAL A 326 14.37 30.70 8.95
N ASP A 327 15.45 30.89 9.71
CA ASP A 327 15.42 30.72 11.16
C ASP A 327 14.90 32.01 11.84
N VAL A 328 13.91 31.87 12.73
CA VAL A 328 13.32 32.97 13.52
C VAL A 328 13.02 32.52 14.95
N THR A 329 13.15 33.42 15.92
CA THR A 329 12.62 33.20 17.27
C THR A 329 11.14 33.53 17.30
N VAL A 330 10.30 32.51 17.49
CA VAL A 330 8.86 32.65 17.71
C VAL A 330 8.60 32.95 19.18
N LEU A 331 7.77 33.95 19.45
CA LEU A 331 7.37 34.35 20.80
C LEU A 331 5.90 34.02 21.01
N ALA A 332 5.62 33.39 22.15
CA ALA A 332 4.29 33.02 22.60
C ALA A 332 3.44 34.25 22.97
N GLU A 333 2.14 34.21 22.69
CA GLU A 333 1.17 35.21 23.14
C GLU A 333 -0.13 34.53 23.57
N SER A 334 -0.65 34.89 24.75
CA SER A 334 -1.86 34.30 25.33
C SER A 334 -3.12 34.83 24.63
N PRO A 335 -4.04 33.95 24.17
CA PRO A 335 -5.31 34.37 23.57
C PRO A 335 -6.38 34.68 24.63
N THR A 336 -7.34 35.51 24.26
CA THR A 336 -8.61 35.72 24.95
C THR A 336 -9.71 34.99 24.18
N VAL A 337 -10.53 34.21 24.89
CA VAL A 337 -11.71 33.52 24.32
C VAL A 337 -12.97 34.24 24.82
N THR A 338 -13.75 34.81 23.89
CA THR A 338 -15.01 35.48 24.21
C THR A 338 -16.16 34.60 23.71
N LEU A 339 -17.03 34.14 24.61
CA LEU A 339 -18.22 33.36 24.24
C LEU A 339 -19.35 34.32 23.86
N SER A 340 -20.02 34.04 22.74
CA SER A 340 -21.18 34.80 22.25
C SER A 340 -22.50 34.07 22.44
N ASP A 341 -22.48 32.73 22.50
CA ASP A 341 -23.66 31.87 22.59
C ASP A 341 -23.29 30.52 23.22
N ARG A 342 -24.20 29.90 23.99
CA ARG A 342 -23.97 28.64 24.72
C ARG A 342 -25.27 28.00 25.20
N SER A 343 -25.34 26.66 25.17
CA SER A 343 -26.36 25.90 25.91
C SER A 343 -26.26 26.22 27.41
N GLN A 344 -27.41 26.37 28.08
CA GLN A 344 -27.50 26.62 29.52
C GLN A 344 -27.98 25.40 30.31
N GLU A 345 -28.66 24.48 29.62
CA GLU A 345 -29.23 23.24 30.17
C GLU A 345 -29.05 22.12 29.13
N ALA A 346 -28.80 20.87 29.57
CA ALA A 346 -28.75 19.68 28.72
C ALA A 346 -28.87 18.37 29.53
N GLY A 347 -29.64 17.40 29.03
CA GLY A 347 -29.65 16.01 29.49
C GLY A 347 -28.78 15.08 28.64
N PHE A 348 -28.87 13.77 28.86
CA PHE A 348 -28.20 12.76 28.04
C PHE A 348 -28.61 12.86 26.55
N GLY A 349 -27.62 12.93 25.67
CA GLY A 349 -27.82 12.97 24.22
C GLY A 349 -28.13 14.36 23.67
N ASP A 350 -28.48 15.34 24.50
CA ASP A 350 -28.77 16.71 24.07
C ASP A 350 -27.50 17.42 23.55
N GLU A 351 -27.69 18.31 22.57
CA GLU A 351 -26.60 19.08 21.96
C GLU A 351 -26.10 20.22 22.87
N VAL A 352 -24.94 20.02 23.49
CA VAL A 352 -24.16 21.10 24.10
C VAL A 352 -23.45 21.87 22.99
N ARG A 353 -23.99 23.03 22.64
CA ARG A 353 -23.43 23.95 21.65
C ARG A 353 -22.79 25.15 22.34
N VAL A 354 -21.62 25.56 21.85
CA VAL A 354 -20.94 26.80 22.24
C VAL A 354 -20.39 27.52 21.02
N ALA A 355 -20.53 28.84 20.99
CA ALA A 355 -19.95 29.71 19.96
C ALA A 355 -19.22 30.92 20.58
N GLY A 356 -18.26 31.46 19.85
CA GLY A 356 -17.47 32.58 20.32
C GLY A 356 -16.41 33.04 19.33
N GLN A 357 -15.45 33.82 19.83
CA GLN A 357 -14.29 34.30 19.08
C GLN A 357 -13.01 34.18 19.91
N VAL A 358 -11.90 33.83 19.27
CA VAL A 358 -10.56 33.84 19.85
C VAL A 358 -9.77 35.03 19.30
N SER A 359 -9.12 35.80 20.15
CA SER A 359 -8.28 36.94 19.74
C SER A 359 -7.03 37.10 20.62
N VAL A 360 -5.98 37.73 20.11
CA VAL A 360 -4.86 38.24 20.92
C VAL A 360 -4.83 39.75 20.75
N ASN A 361 -4.91 40.49 21.86
CA ASN A 361 -4.93 41.96 21.86
C ASN A 361 -5.95 42.55 20.86
N GLY A 362 -7.14 41.94 20.76
CA GLY A 362 -8.20 42.34 19.82
C GLY A 362 -8.00 41.93 18.36
N THR A 363 -6.86 41.32 17.99
CA THR A 363 -6.64 40.74 16.66
C THR A 363 -7.18 39.31 16.64
N PRO A 364 -8.15 38.94 15.78
CA PRO A 364 -8.74 37.61 15.80
C PRO A 364 -7.79 36.50 15.32
N VAL A 365 -7.75 35.37 16.03
CA VAL A 365 -6.86 34.24 15.76
C VAL A 365 -7.55 33.24 14.85
N GLY A 366 -7.29 33.30 13.54
CA GLY A 366 -7.81 32.33 12.57
C GLY A 366 -7.00 31.04 12.47
N GLY A 367 -7.67 29.91 12.22
CA GLY A 367 -7.07 28.57 12.05
C GLY A 367 -6.54 27.91 13.33
N GLY A 368 -6.69 28.55 14.49
CA GLY A 368 -6.22 28.06 15.79
C GLY A 368 -7.12 26.97 16.36
N PRO A 369 -6.58 26.00 17.12
CA PRO A 369 -7.36 24.93 17.73
C PRO A 369 -8.18 25.44 18.92
N VAL A 370 -9.40 24.90 19.07
CA VAL A 370 -10.28 25.09 20.23
C VAL A 370 -10.83 23.75 20.69
N ASP A 371 -10.67 23.42 21.97
CA ASP A 371 -11.32 22.27 22.63
C ASP A 371 -12.55 22.74 23.42
N LEU A 372 -13.64 21.97 23.38
CA LEU A 372 -14.76 22.05 24.31
C LEU A 372 -14.63 20.92 25.36
N LEU A 373 -14.60 21.28 26.64
CA LEU A 373 -14.62 20.34 27.75
C LEU A 373 -15.82 20.58 28.67
N VAL A 374 -16.38 19.51 29.23
CA VAL A 374 -17.47 19.51 30.21
C VAL A 374 -17.11 18.55 31.33
N ASP A 375 -17.16 19.00 32.59
CA ASP A 375 -16.67 18.25 33.77
C ASP A 375 -15.26 17.65 33.50
N GLY A 376 -14.33 18.49 33.01
CA GLY A 376 -12.96 18.10 32.65
C GLY A 376 -12.80 17.17 31.43
N ARG A 377 -13.86 16.51 30.94
CA ARG A 377 -13.85 15.61 29.78
C ARG A 377 -13.97 16.41 28.50
N ARG A 378 -13.13 16.15 27.49
CA ARG A 378 -13.26 16.80 26.18
C ARG A 378 -14.39 16.18 25.38
N LEU A 379 -15.43 16.95 25.05
CA LEU A 379 -16.55 16.52 24.22
C LEU A 379 -16.29 16.75 22.72
N ALA A 380 -15.62 17.87 22.38
CA ALA A 380 -15.33 18.21 20.98
C ALA A 380 -14.02 19.00 20.83
N SER A 381 -13.53 19.06 19.59
CA SER A 381 -12.47 19.97 19.14
C SER A 381 -12.89 20.60 17.81
N THR A 382 -12.52 21.85 17.58
CA THR A 382 -12.75 22.59 16.34
C THR A 382 -11.54 23.49 16.02
N ARG A 383 -11.60 24.22 14.90
CA ARG A 383 -10.68 25.31 14.60
C ARG A 383 -11.44 26.60 14.38
N THR A 384 -10.81 27.73 14.68
CA THR A 384 -11.37 29.04 14.35
C THR A 384 -11.37 29.31 12.85
N ALA A 385 -12.42 29.96 12.36
CA ALA A 385 -12.49 30.52 11.02
C ALA A 385 -11.49 31.70 10.85
N PRO A 386 -11.24 32.21 9.62
CA PRO A 386 -10.25 33.26 9.39
C PRO A 386 -10.48 34.58 10.15
N ASP A 387 -11.71 34.84 10.59
CA ASP A 387 -12.11 35.97 11.44
C ASP A 387 -12.01 35.68 12.95
N GLY A 388 -11.39 34.56 13.33
CA GLY A 388 -11.24 34.09 14.71
C GLY A 388 -12.51 33.54 15.35
N SER A 389 -13.65 33.49 14.65
CA SER A 389 -14.89 32.92 15.17
C SER A 389 -14.81 31.38 15.26
N PHE A 390 -15.59 30.78 16.15
CA PHE A 390 -15.81 29.33 16.20
C PHE A 390 -17.24 29.00 16.64
N VAL A 391 -17.70 27.83 16.19
CA VAL A 391 -18.87 27.13 16.71
C VAL A 391 -18.48 25.68 16.92
N THR A 392 -18.96 25.07 18.00
CA THR A 392 -18.79 23.64 18.26
C THR A 392 -20.02 23.10 18.99
N THR A 393 -20.40 21.86 18.67
CA THR A 393 -21.56 21.16 19.21
C THR A 393 -21.18 19.72 19.48
N ALA A 394 -21.65 19.15 20.59
CA ALA A 394 -21.51 17.74 20.93
C ALA A 394 -22.71 17.24 21.75
N ALA A 395 -23.10 15.99 21.57
CA ALA A 395 -24.07 15.34 22.46
C ALA A 395 -23.47 15.14 23.86
N LEU A 396 -24.22 15.45 24.92
CA LEU A 396 -23.77 15.24 26.30
C LEU A 396 -23.77 13.73 26.65
N PRO A 397 -22.62 13.12 27.00
CA PRO A 397 -22.55 11.68 27.27
C PRO A 397 -23.07 11.36 28.67
N ALA A 398 -23.50 10.11 28.86
CA ALA A 398 -24.07 9.61 30.12
C ALA A 398 -23.16 9.81 31.33
N SER A 399 -21.84 9.85 31.14
CA SER A 399 -20.84 9.89 32.20
C SER A 399 -20.56 11.28 32.78
N VAL A 400 -21.33 12.31 32.41
CA VAL A 400 -21.35 13.62 33.11
C VAL A 400 -22.46 13.58 34.17
N PRO A 401 -22.20 13.88 35.46
CA PRO A 401 -23.22 13.89 36.51
C PRO A 401 -24.27 15.00 36.33
N THR A 402 -25.42 14.85 36.99
CA THR A 402 -26.44 15.91 37.11
C THR A 402 -25.99 17.09 37.98
N GLY A 403 -26.60 18.27 37.74
CA GLY A 403 -26.32 19.52 38.45
C GLY A 403 -25.50 20.53 37.63
N GLU A 404 -25.10 21.64 38.25
CA GLU A 404 -24.21 22.63 37.62
C GLU A 404 -22.80 22.04 37.43
N VAL A 405 -22.34 21.95 36.18
CA VAL A 405 -20.98 21.49 35.84
C VAL A 405 -20.19 22.57 35.08
N ASP A 406 -18.87 22.57 35.23
CA ASP A 406 -17.98 23.45 34.47
C ASP A 406 -17.87 23.02 33.00
N VAL A 407 -18.17 23.95 32.11
CA VAL A 407 -17.89 23.92 30.67
C VAL A 407 -16.71 24.83 30.38
N VAL A 408 -15.60 24.24 29.95
CA VAL A 408 -14.34 24.95 29.68
C VAL A 408 -14.09 24.98 28.18
N VAL A 409 -14.09 26.17 27.58
CA VAL A 409 -13.65 26.37 26.20
C VAL A 409 -12.19 26.80 26.22
N ARG A 410 -11.33 26.00 25.58
CA ARG A 410 -9.87 26.16 25.63
C ARG A 410 -9.31 26.40 24.23
N ALA A 411 -8.66 27.54 24.01
CA ALA A 411 -8.00 27.87 22.76
C ALA A 411 -6.47 27.76 22.89
N GLY A 412 -5.80 27.46 21.77
CA GLY A 412 -4.34 27.32 21.73
C GLY A 412 -3.82 26.04 22.39
N GLN A 413 -2.50 25.90 22.45
CA GLN A 413 -1.82 24.72 22.99
C GLN A 413 -0.56 25.14 23.77
N PRO A 414 -0.02 24.27 24.66
CA PRO A 414 1.31 24.50 25.22
C PRO A 414 2.35 24.59 24.11
N ASP A 415 3.41 25.35 24.37
CA ASP A 415 4.60 25.46 23.53
C ASP A 415 4.38 25.92 22.08
N GLN A 416 3.20 26.46 21.75
CA GLN A 416 2.86 27.05 20.45
C GLN A 416 2.73 28.58 20.54
N ALA A 417 2.88 29.26 19.40
CA ALA A 417 2.84 30.72 19.31
C ALA A 417 1.56 31.36 19.86
N ILE A 418 0.43 30.65 19.76
CA ILE A 418 -0.78 30.92 20.54
C ILE A 418 -0.80 29.97 21.73
N GLU A 419 -0.55 30.51 22.91
CA GLU A 419 -0.52 29.73 24.15
C GLU A 419 -1.89 29.14 24.48
N ARG A 420 -1.90 28.09 25.29
CA ARG A 420 -3.13 27.56 25.88
C ARG A 420 -3.74 28.57 26.87
N ASN A 421 -4.91 29.08 26.56
CA ASN A 421 -5.77 29.78 27.53
C ASN A 421 -7.23 29.29 27.43
N ALA A 422 -8.04 29.53 28.46
CA ALA A 422 -9.41 29.03 28.51
C ALA A 422 -10.39 30.01 29.17
N THR A 423 -11.67 29.84 28.85
CA THR A 423 -12.79 30.53 29.46
C THR A 423 -13.82 29.51 29.93
N THR A 424 -14.20 29.61 31.19
CA THR A 424 -15.18 28.72 31.84
C THR A 424 -16.56 29.37 31.89
N THR A 425 -17.59 28.54 31.77
CA THR A 425 -19.00 28.82 32.04
C THR A 425 -19.61 27.59 32.71
N THR A 426 -20.77 27.70 33.36
CA THR A 426 -21.51 26.52 33.82
C THR A 426 -22.53 26.05 32.79
N LEU A 427 -23.02 24.82 33.00
CA LEU A 427 -24.14 24.16 32.32
C LEU A 427 -24.95 23.41 33.39
N SER A 428 -26.27 23.57 33.40
CA SER A 428 -27.17 22.78 34.23
C SER A 428 -27.43 21.42 33.57
N VAL A 429 -26.88 20.34 34.11
CA VAL A 429 -27.08 18.99 33.60
C VAL A 429 -28.31 18.36 34.25
N THR A 430 -29.34 18.08 33.45
CA THR A 430 -30.60 17.51 33.91
C THR A 430 -30.62 15.98 33.85
N GLU A 431 -31.47 15.38 34.68
CA GLU A 431 -31.64 13.92 34.77
C GLU A 431 -32.57 13.44 33.65
N THR A 432 -32.06 12.65 32.70
CA THR A 432 -32.84 12.08 31.59
C THR A 432 -33.58 10.82 32.04
N PRO A 433 -34.93 10.78 31.99
CA PRO A 433 -35.70 9.60 32.39
C PRO A 433 -35.33 8.33 31.61
N THR A 434 -35.27 7.18 32.29
CA THR A 434 -34.97 5.88 31.68
C THR A 434 -36.15 4.90 31.80
N ASP A 435 -36.30 4.04 30.81
CA ASP A 435 -37.21 2.89 30.81
C ASP A 435 -36.37 1.60 30.81
N LEU A 436 -36.69 0.70 31.74
CA LEU A 436 -36.00 -0.56 31.96
C LEU A 436 -37.02 -1.69 31.87
N ARG A 437 -36.71 -2.70 31.06
CA ARG A 437 -37.55 -3.89 30.88
C ARG A 437 -36.76 -5.13 31.26
N VAL A 438 -37.42 -6.12 31.83
CA VAL A 438 -36.83 -7.39 32.24
C VAL A 438 -37.75 -8.55 31.89
N GLU A 439 -37.16 -9.58 31.31
CA GLU A 439 -37.75 -10.91 31.12
C GLU A 439 -36.87 -11.92 31.86
N ALA A 440 -37.46 -12.99 32.38
CA ALA A 440 -36.71 -14.01 33.09
C ALA A 440 -37.41 -15.37 33.00
N SER A 441 -36.63 -16.43 32.80
CA SER A 441 -37.13 -17.80 32.59
C SER A 441 -36.24 -18.81 33.29
N GLY A 442 -36.84 -19.79 33.98
CA GLY A 442 -36.12 -20.85 34.67
C GLY A 442 -36.09 -22.16 33.89
N SER A 443 -34.90 -22.72 33.70
CA SER A 443 -34.68 -24.12 33.32
C SER A 443 -34.46 -24.98 34.58
N ASP A 444 -34.22 -26.28 34.39
CA ASP A 444 -33.98 -27.21 35.50
C ASP A 444 -32.74 -26.84 36.34
N ASP A 445 -31.67 -26.32 35.72
CA ASP A 445 -30.42 -25.97 36.41
C ASP A 445 -30.19 -24.46 36.64
N ALA A 446 -30.84 -23.58 35.87
CA ALA A 446 -30.50 -22.15 35.83
C ALA A 446 -31.70 -21.20 35.68
N LEU A 447 -31.49 -19.94 36.06
CA LEU A 447 -32.38 -18.81 35.83
C LEU A 447 -31.72 -17.86 34.81
N SER A 448 -32.31 -17.74 33.63
CA SER A 448 -31.93 -16.72 32.65
C SER A 448 -32.65 -15.42 32.97
N VAL A 449 -31.92 -14.29 32.97
CA VAL A 449 -32.47 -12.94 33.12
C VAL A 449 -31.95 -12.07 31.97
N SER A 450 -32.87 -11.56 31.15
CA SER A 450 -32.60 -10.67 30.03
C SER A 450 -33.40 -9.38 30.15
N GLY A 451 -33.04 -8.37 29.37
CA GLY A 451 -33.79 -7.12 29.35
C GLY A 451 -33.12 -6.04 28.52
N GLN A 452 -33.69 -4.84 28.57
CA GLN A 452 -33.21 -3.69 27.81
C GLN A 452 -33.36 -2.41 28.63
N LEU A 453 -32.36 -1.54 28.60
CA LEU A 453 -32.36 -0.21 29.19
C LEU A 453 -32.31 0.85 28.09
N THR A 454 -33.26 1.78 28.14
CA THR A 454 -33.41 2.89 27.19
C THR A 454 -33.69 4.19 27.93
N THR A 455 -33.58 5.34 27.27
CA THR A 455 -34.27 6.55 27.74
C THR A 455 -35.78 6.38 27.58
N ALA A 456 -36.59 7.16 28.29
CA ALA A 456 -38.04 7.18 28.08
C ALA A 456 -38.46 7.63 26.65
N GLY A 457 -37.53 8.18 25.86
CA GLY A 457 -37.68 8.45 24.43
C GLY A 457 -37.31 7.27 23.51
N GLY A 458 -36.93 6.11 24.07
CA GLY A 458 -36.55 4.91 23.31
C GLY A 458 -35.12 4.87 22.80
N VAL A 459 -34.23 5.75 23.28
CA VAL A 459 -32.80 5.73 22.89
C VAL A 459 -32.07 4.69 23.74
N SER A 460 -31.41 3.72 23.10
CA SER A 460 -30.57 2.71 23.75
C SER A 460 -29.49 3.31 24.64
N LEU A 461 -29.28 2.73 25.83
CA LEU A 461 -28.28 3.19 26.80
C LEU A 461 -27.15 2.17 26.96
N PRO A 462 -26.01 2.33 26.27
CA PRO A 462 -24.91 1.36 26.27
C PRO A 462 -23.95 1.49 27.46
N ASP A 463 -23.24 0.42 27.77
CA ASP A 463 -22.26 0.28 28.87
C ASP A 463 -22.76 0.65 30.27
N GLN A 464 -24.08 0.64 30.48
CA GLN A 464 -24.70 0.92 31.76
C GLN A 464 -24.71 -0.34 32.64
N GLN A 465 -24.38 -0.20 33.92
CA GLN A 465 -24.42 -1.31 34.86
C GLN A 465 -25.80 -1.43 35.50
N VAL A 466 -26.44 -2.60 35.36
CA VAL A 466 -27.71 -2.93 36.01
C VAL A 466 -27.48 -3.99 37.10
N ARG A 467 -28.16 -3.83 38.24
CA ARG A 467 -28.09 -4.74 39.40
C ARG A 467 -29.26 -5.72 39.37
N VAL A 468 -28.98 -7.02 39.48
CA VAL A 468 -30.00 -8.08 39.45
C VAL A 468 -30.20 -8.65 40.86
N TYR A 469 -31.47 -8.72 41.26
CA TYR A 469 -31.93 -9.22 42.54
C TYR A 469 -32.92 -10.37 42.33
N VAL A 470 -32.79 -11.45 43.11
CA VAL A 470 -33.65 -12.64 43.05
C VAL A 470 -34.18 -12.91 44.45
N GLY A 471 -35.50 -13.06 44.59
CA GLY A 471 -36.15 -13.18 45.92
C GLY A 471 -36.05 -11.93 46.81
N GLY A 472 -35.40 -10.85 46.34
CA GLY A 472 -35.07 -9.65 47.10
C GLY A 472 -33.59 -9.54 47.50
N GLU A 473 -32.81 -10.61 47.36
CA GLU A 473 -31.36 -10.61 47.60
C GLU A 473 -30.60 -10.18 46.35
N PHE A 474 -29.49 -9.46 46.52
CA PHE A 474 -28.61 -9.07 45.41
C PHE A 474 -27.78 -10.27 44.95
N VAL A 475 -27.79 -10.56 43.65
CA VAL A 475 -27.05 -11.71 43.08
C VAL A 475 -25.87 -11.25 42.22
N THR A 476 -26.10 -10.38 41.24
CA THR A 476 -25.09 -10.06 40.22
C THR A 476 -25.34 -8.70 39.56
N THR A 477 -24.42 -8.25 38.71
CA THR A 477 -24.64 -7.11 37.81
C THR A 477 -24.37 -7.49 36.36
N ALA A 478 -25.21 -7.03 35.45
CA ALA A 478 -24.95 -7.08 34.01
C ALA A 478 -24.55 -5.69 33.49
N ARG A 479 -23.93 -5.64 32.30
CA ARG A 479 -23.73 -4.41 31.51
C ARG A 479 -24.59 -4.45 30.26
N THR A 480 -25.03 -3.29 29.79
CA THR A 480 -25.81 -3.16 28.56
C THR A 480 -24.94 -3.10 27.30
N SER A 481 -25.44 -3.73 26.23
CA SER A 481 -24.83 -3.78 24.90
C SER A 481 -24.89 -2.42 24.20
N ALA A 482 -24.30 -2.31 23.01
CA ALA A 482 -24.45 -1.14 22.13
C ALA A 482 -25.92 -0.79 21.81
N ALA A 483 -26.83 -1.77 21.87
CA ALA A 483 -28.27 -1.61 21.66
C ALA A 483 -29.09 -1.46 22.96
N GLY A 484 -28.43 -1.41 24.12
CA GLY A 484 -29.06 -1.25 25.44
C GLY A 484 -29.51 -2.56 26.11
N ASP A 485 -29.36 -3.69 25.42
CA ASP A 485 -29.77 -5.00 25.93
C ASP A 485 -28.77 -5.57 26.95
N PHE A 486 -29.25 -6.31 27.94
CA PHE A 486 -28.42 -7.09 28.86
C PHE A 486 -28.96 -8.52 28.99
N ALA A 487 -28.05 -9.45 29.30
CA ALA A 487 -28.40 -10.82 29.66
C ALA A 487 -27.44 -11.34 30.74
N THR A 488 -27.93 -12.17 31.64
CA THR A 488 -27.11 -12.88 32.63
C THR A 488 -27.79 -14.19 33.03
N THR A 489 -26.98 -15.21 33.34
CA THR A 489 -27.43 -16.50 33.86
C THR A 489 -27.09 -16.57 35.33
N ILE A 490 -28.02 -17.08 36.14
CA ILE A 490 -27.92 -17.24 37.59
C ILE A 490 -28.20 -18.71 37.93
N ASP A 491 -27.45 -19.28 38.88
CA ASP A 491 -27.70 -20.65 39.37
C ASP A 491 -29.13 -20.77 39.92
N ARG A 492 -29.82 -21.90 39.70
CA ARG A 492 -31.23 -22.03 40.09
C ARG A 492 -31.43 -21.78 41.60
N PRO A 493 -32.26 -20.81 42.00
CA PRO A 493 -32.54 -20.56 43.41
C PRO A 493 -33.33 -21.74 44.02
N ALA A 494 -33.06 -22.04 45.30
CA ALA A 494 -33.65 -23.15 46.03
C ALA A 494 -35.12 -22.92 46.46
N VAL A 495 -35.99 -22.64 45.49
CA VAL A 495 -37.43 -22.43 45.66
C VAL A 495 -38.21 -23.27 44.63
N THR A 496 -39.39 -23.77 45.04
CA THR A 496 -40.24 -24.65 44.22
C THR A 496 -41.29 -23.90 43.41
N ASP A 497 -41.70 -22.72 43.89
CA ASP A 497 -42.62 -21.82 43.18
C ASP A 497 -41.84 -20.77 42.38
N GLY A 498 -42.42 -20.26 41.29
CA GLY A 498 -41.80 -19.23 40.46
C GLY A 498 -41.27 -18.03 41.25
N VAL A 499 -40.07 -17.56 40.94
CA VAL A 499 -39.30 -16.60 41.75
C VAL A 499 -39.47 -15.16 41.27
N ALA A 500 -39.50 -14.20 42.20
CA ALA A 500 -39.51 -12.78 41.88
C ALA A 500 -38.10 -12.30 41.48
N VAL A 501 -37.99 -11.69 40.30
CA VAL A 501 -36.75 -11.09 39.79
C VAL A 501 -36.94 -9.58 39.69
N GLN A 502 -36.00 -8.82 40.25
CA GLN A 502 -35.93 -7.37 40.11
C GLN A 502 -34.60 -6.97 39.47
N VAL A 503 -34.65 -6.07 38.48
CA VAL A 503 -33.47 -5.39 37.95
C VAL A 503 -33.57 -3.91 38.29
N LEU A 504 -32.44 -3.31 38.67
CA LEU A 504 -32.32 -1.91 39.07
C LEU A 504 -31.15 -1.26 38.33
N PHE A 505 -31.45 -0.20 37.58
CA PHE A 505 -30.47 0.81 37.16
C PHE A 505 -30.52 1.96 38.17
N ASP A 506 -29.39 2.37 38.75
CA ASP A 506 -29.36 3.33 39.87
C ASP A 506 -28.93 4.76 39.51
N GLY A 507 -28.54 5.01 38.25
CA GLY A 507 -28.16 6.34 37.73
C GLY A 507 -26.87 6.94 38.32
N ARG A 508 -26.16 6.24 39.21
CA ARG A 508 -25.11 6.88 40.03
C ARG A 508 -23.88 7.26 39.22
N GLY A 509 -23.51 8.54 39.30
CA GLY A 509 -22.38 9.10 38.53
C GLY A 509 -22.72 9.39 37.07
N THR A 510 -24.01 9.39 36.70
CA THR A 510 -24.50 9.71 35.37
C THR A 510 -25.52 10.85 35.39
N ASN A 511 -25.95 11.29 34.22
CA ASN A 511 -27.14 12.14 34.02
C ASN A 511 -28.40 11.35 33.64
N LEU A 512 -28.42 10.03 33.91
CA LEU A 512 -29.53 9.14 33.60
C LEU A 512 -30.34 8.83 34.87
N ALA A 513 -31.66 8.93 34.79
CA ALA A 513 -32.54 8.63 35.91
C ALA A 513 -32.47 7.15 36.30
N ASN A 514 -32.55 6.88 37.59
CA ASN A 514 -32.74 5.53 38.10
C ASN A 514 -34.07 4.92 37.61
N SER A 515 -34.07 3.61 37.34
CA SER A 515 -35.27 2.86 36.92
C SER A 515 -35.19 1.41 37.42
N SER A 516 -36.34 0.80 37.66
CA SER A 516 -36.40 -0.58 38.16
C SER A 516 -37.54 -1.36 37.54
N ALA A 517 -37.22 -2.56 37.06
CA ALA A 517 -38.18 -3.49 36.48
C ALA A 517 -38.33 -4.72 37.37
N ARG A 518 -39.52 -5.32 37.37
CA ARG A 518 -39.83 -6.54 38.13
C ARG A 518 -40.62 -7.51 37.27
N THR A 519 -40.24 -8.78 37.32
CA THR A 519 -40.96 -9.89 36.69
C THR A 519 -40.99 -11.10 37.62
N ARG A 520 -41.75 -12.13 37.25
CA ARG A 520 -41.74 -13.44 37.91
C ARG A 520 -41.25 -14.47 36.90
N ALA A 521 -40.17 -15.17 37.24
CA ALA A 521 -39.71 -16.31 36.46
C ALA A 521 -40.33 -17.57 37.04
N ASP A 522 -41.21 -18.21 36.28
CA ASP A 522 -41.64 -19.57 36.61
C ASP A 522 -40.46 -20.53 36.38
N LEU A 523 -40.17 -21.34 37.39
CA LEU A 523 -39.09 -22.31 37.37
C LEU A 523 -39.68 -23.65 36.94
N ALA A 524 -39.24 -24.19 35.80
CA ALA A 524 -39.72 -25.49 35.34
C ALA A 524 -39.52 -26.55 36.43
N THR A 525 -40.57 -27.31 36.76
CA THR A 525 -40.42 -28.52 37.58
C THR A 525 -40.15 -29.67 36.63
N GLY A 526 -38.91 -30.16 36.59
CA GLY A 526 -38.53 -31.33 35.79
C GLY A 526 -39.51 -32.48 35.97
N GLY A 527 -40.28 -32.76 34.90
CA GLY A 527 -41.37 -33.72 34.93
C GLY A 527 -40.90 -35.09 34.48
N ASP A 528 -40.74 -36.03 35.42
CA ASP A 528 -40.47 -37.43 35.11
C ASP A 528 -41.53 -38.01 34.15
N GLY A 529 -41.09 -38.43 32.97
CA GLY A 529 -41.98 -38.93 31.92
C GLY A 529 -42.43 -40.37 32.15
N SER A 530 -43.75 -40.62 32.17
CA SER A 530 -44.30 -41.98 32.03
C SER A 530 -45.76 -41.98 31.57
N GLY A 531 -46.17 -43.08 30.91
CA GLY A 531 -47.59 -43.44 30.73
C GLY A 531 -48.20 -43.04 29.38
N ALA A 532 -48.54 -44.05 28.57
CA ALA A 532 -49.49 -43.93 27.47
C ALA A 532 -50.87 -44.47 27.89
N GLU A 533 -51.92 -44.09 27.15
CA GLU A 533 -53.05 -44.97 26.76
C GLU A 533 -53.97 -44.21 25.79
N ALA A 534 -54.87 -44.91 25.08
CA ALA A 534 -55.64 -44.35 23.98
C ALA A 534 -57.10 -43.98 24.34
N GLY A 535 -57.63 -42.94 23.68
CA GLY A 535 -59.05 -42.56 23.71
C GLY A 535 -59.38 -41.64 22.53
N GLY A 536 -60.50 -41.85 21.83
CA GLY A 536 -60.74 -41.19 20.54
C GLY A 536 -62.17 -40.74 20.26
N SER A 537 -62.31 -40.01 19.14
CA SER A 537 -63.55 -39.54 18.49
C SER A 537 -64.30 -38.38 19.19
N GLY A 538 -64.62 -37.29 18.46
CA GLY A 538 -65.32 -36.13 19.04
C GLY A 538 -65.47 -34.87 18.17
N SER A 539 -65.95 -35.02 16.92
CA SER A 539 -66.33 -33.96 15.96
C SER A 539 -66.76 -32.56 16.48
N GLY A 540 -66.14 -31.49 15.92
CA GLY A 540 -66.88 -30.30 15.42
C GLY A 540 -66.50 -28.92 15.98
N GLY A 541 -66.36 -27.91 15.09
CA GLY A 541 -66.27 -26.48 15.46
C GLY A 541 -65.42 -25.62 14.51
N ASP A 542 -66.03 -24.95 13.53
CA ASP A 542 -65.40 -23.89 12.72
C ASP A 542 -65.26 -22.57 13.51
N GLY A 543 -64.28 -21.70 13.19
CA GLY A 543 -64.32 -20.33 13.74
C GLY A 543 -63.14 -19.34 13.66
N GLY A 544 -62.46 -19.19 12.52
CA GLY A 544 -61.88 -17.88 12.11
C GLY A 544 -60.49 -17.41 12.62
N SER A 545 -59.70 -16.89 11.66
CA SER A 545 -58.83 -15.67 11.69
C SER A 545 -58.17 -15.20 13.01
N SER A 546 -56.89 -14.78 13.05
CA SER A 546 -55.91 -14.54 11.97
C SER A 546 -54.50 -14.19 12.53
N GLY A 547 -53.46 -14.31 11.71
CA GLY A 547 -52.12 -13.76 11.97
C GLY A 547 -51.00 -14.82 11.98
N PRO A 548 -49.87 -14.63 11.27
CA PRO A 548 -48.79 -15.61 11.20
C PRO A 548 -47.80 -15.52 12.37
N ALA A 549 -47.62 -16.61 13.10
CA ALA A 549 -46.57 -16.77 14.11
C ALA A 549 -45.38 -17.58 13.56
N THR A 550 -44.57 -16.94 12.71
CA THR A 550 -43.16 -17.33 12.50
C THR A 550 -42.32 -16.64 13.57
N GLY A 551 -41.47 -17.29 14.37
CA GLY A 551 -41.00 -18.68 14.29
C GLY A 551 -39.51 -18.71 13.96
N LEU A 552 -38.67 -18.26 14.89
CA LEU A 552 -37.21 -18.39 14.88
C LEU A 552 -36.67 -18.33 16.32
N PHE A 553 -35.36 -18.52 16.49
CA PHE A 553 -34.64 -18.53 17.79
C PHE A 553 -34.91 -19.73 18.72
N GLY A 554 -34.80 -20.94 18.17
CA GLY A 554 -34.34 -22.11 18.92
C GLY A 554 -32.92 -22.47 18.51
N VAL A 555 -31.91 -22.03 19.28
CA VAL A 555 -30.50 -22.45 19.12
C VAL A 555 -29.88 -22.65 20.52
N PRO A 556 -29.52 -23.87 20.91
CA PRO A 556 -28.82 -24.10 22.17
C PRO A 556 -27.34 -23.72 22.04
N LEU A 557 -26.88 -22.76 22.85
CA LEU A 557 -25.46 -22.41 22.94
C LEU A 557 -24.73 -23.41 23.83
N GLY A 558 -23.79 -24.17 23.24
CA GLY A 558 -23.20 -25.37 23.84
C GLY A 558 -21.69 -25.51 23.70
N THR A 559 -20.94 -24.42 23.52
CA THR A 559 -19.47 -24.40 23.58
C THR A 559 -18.96 -23.05 24.07
N LEU A 560 -17.95 -23.04 24.95
CA LEU A 560 -17.25 -21.82 25.37
C LEU A 560 -15.81 -22.14 25.84
N VAL A 561 -14.83 -21.85 24.97
CA VAL A 561 -13.39 -21.77 25.28
C VAL A 561 -12.86 -20.55 24.49
N PRO A 562 -12.02 -19.68 25.07
CA PRO A 562 -11.86 -18.31 24.58
C PRO A 562 -10.77 -18.16 23.50
N LEU A 563 -10.82 -17.04 22.78
CA LEU A 563 -9.69 -16.52 21.99
C LEU A 563 -9.33 -15.10 22.43
N LEU A 564 -8.03 -14.89 22.60
CA LEU A 564 -7.37 -13.61 22.89
C LEU A 564 -6.73 -13.10 21.58
N GLY A 565 -6.71 -11.79 21.38
CA GLY A 565 -6.16 -11.16 20.17
C GLY A 565 -7.16 -11.11 19.00
N GLY A 566 -7.14 -10.08 18.15
CA GLY A 566 -6.35 -8.85 18.21
C GLY A 566 -6.96 -7.76 17.31
N ALA A 567 -6.74 -6.49 17.67
CA ALA A 567 -6.91 -5.37 16.74
C ALA A 567 -5.59 -5.14 15.97
N VAL A 568 -5.60 -4.25 14.96
CA VAL A 568 -4.63 -4.14 13.82
C VAL A 568 -5.11 -5.08 12.68
N LEU A 569 -5.41 -4.63 11.44
CA LEU A 569 -5.16 -3.34 10.77
C LEU A 569 -6.39 -2.88 9.92
N LEU A 570 -6.61 -1.56 9.83
CA LEU A 570 -7.51 -0.93 8.84
C LEU A 570 -6.71 0.08 7.99
N LEU A 571 -6.14 -0.37 6.87
CA LEU A 571 -5.52 0.44 5.82
C LEU A 571 -5.47 -0.38 4.52
N GLY A 572 -5.76 0.23 3.36
CA GLY A 572 -5.53 -0.43 2.06
C GLY A 572 -6.72 -0.62 1.10
N ALA A 573 -7.67 0.31 1.01
CA ALA A 573 -8.73 0.28 -0.01
C ALA A 573 -8.97 1.69 -0.62
N GLY A 574 -8.09 2.11 -1.54
CA GLY A 574 -7.90 3.54 -1.86
C GLY A 574 -7.91 3.99 -3.33
N VAL A 575 -7.79 3.12 -4.34
CA VAL A 575 -7.83 3.51 -5.78
C VAL A 575 -8.47 2.42 -6.65
N VAL A 576 -9.75 2.60 -7.01
CA VAL A 576 -10.42 1.85 -8.11
C VAL A 576 -11.55 2.68 -8.77
N VAL A 577 -12.36 3.39 -7.98
CA VAL A 577 -13.67 3.93 -8.41
C VAL A 577 -13.56 5.26 -9.18
N LEU A 578 -12.89 5.26 -10.35
CA LEU A 578 -12.90 6.42 -11.27
C LEU A 578 -13.01 6.07 -12.77
N ARG A 579 -13.20 4.80 -13.15
CA ARG A 579 -13.34 4.37 -14.57
C ARG A 579 -14.78 4.11 -15.03
N ASN A 580 -15.81 4.82 -14.54
CA ASN A 580 -17.17 4.66 -15.09
C ASN A 580 -18.15 5.86 -14.96
N ARG A 581 -17.73 7.07 -15.38
CA ARG A 581 -18.61 8.27 -15.45
C ARG A 581 -18.41 9.16 -16.70
N ARG A 582 -18.46 8.59 -17.91
CA ARG A 582 -18.58 9.37 -19.18
C ARG A 582 -19.48 8.71 -20.24
N ARG A 583 -20.78 8.58 -19.95
CA ARG A 583 -21.90 8.56 -20.93
C ARG A 583 -23.20 8.76 -20.15
N GLY A 584 -24.02 9.74 -20.55
CA GLY A 584 -25.24 10.11 -19.82
C GLY A 584 -25.39 11.61 -19.59
N SER A 585 -25.58 12.39 -20.65
CA SER A 585 -26.06 13.77 -20.56
C SER A 585 -27.01 14.03 -21.73
N THR A 586 -28.29 14.13 -21.42
CA THR A 586 -29.36 14.34 -22.38
C THR A 586 -29.33 15.78 -22.91
N ALA A 587 -29.21 15.93 -24.22
CA ALA A 587 -29.41 17.18 -24.92
C ALA A 587 -30.40 16.94 -26.07
N THR A 588 -31.58 17.55 -25.98
CA THR A 588 -32.61 17.46 -27.02
C THR A 588 -32.21 18.32 -28.22
N GLY A 589 -32.06 17.70 -29.39
CA GLY A 589 -31.82 18.39 -30.66
C GLY A 589 -32.52 17.63 -31.78
N ASP A 590 -33.49 18.28 -32.42
CA ASP A 590 -34.36 17.69 -33.45
C ASP A 590 -33.76 17.90 -34.85
N ALA A 591 -33.50 16.81 -35.57
CA ALA A 591 -33.03 16.81 -36.97
C ALA A 591 -33.37 15.51 -37.70
N THR A 592 -33.89 15.64 -38.93
CA THR A 592 -34.42 14.55 -39.75
C THR A 592 -33.34 13.57 -40.26
N PRO A 593 -33.57 12.24 -40.29
CA PRO A 593 -32.60 11.27 -40.75
C PRO A 593 -32.56 11.11 -42.28
N THR A 594 -31.36 11.06 -42.87
CA THR A 594 -31.05 10.34 -44.12
C THR A 594 -29.53 10.20 -44.25
N GLU A 595 -28.99 8.98 -44.08
CA GLU A 595 -28.09 8.38 -45.08
C GLU A 595 -27.97 6.87 -44.85
N THR A 596 -27.86 6.11 -45.94
CA THR A 596 -27.77 4.65 -45.93
C THR A 596 -26.32 4.24 -46.09
N ALA A 597 -25.69 3.77 -45.00
CA ALA A 597 -24.38 3.12 -45.04
C ALA A 597 -24.55 1.62 -44.81
N THR A 598 -24.42 0.85 -45.89
CA THR A 598 -24.51 -0.61 -45.94
C THR A 598 -23.65 -1.28 -44.86
N GLY A 599 -24.26 -2.12 -44.04
CA GLY A 599 -23.51 -3.10 -43.26
C GLY A 599 -23.00 -4.21 -44.17
N SER A 600 -21.78 -4.08 -44.67
CA SER A 600 -21.01 -5.23 -45.14
C SER A 600 -20.48 -5.98 -43.93
N SER A 601 -20.86 -7.25 -43.79
CA SER A 601 -20.08 -8.20 -43.00
C SER A 601 -18.80 -8.48 -43.78
N ASP A 602 -17.76 -7.68 -43.55
CA ASP A 602 -16.42 -8.00 -44.02
C ASP A 602 -15.85 -9.05 -43.07
N ASP A 603 -15.60 -10.25 -43.59
CA ASP A 603 -15.11 -11.38 -42.80
C ASP A 603 -13.62 -11.15 -42.57
N GLY A 604 -13.30 -10.54 -41.43
CA GLY A 604 -12.02 -9.90 -41.15
C GLY A 604 -10.85 -10.86 -41.16
N GLU A 605 -10.27 -11.06 -42.35
CA GLU A 605 -9.05 -11.84 -42.59
C GLU A 605 -7.98 -11.41 -41.60
N ILE A 606 -7.59 -12.31 -40.69
CA ILE A 606 -6.71 -11.99 -39.58
C ILE A 606 -5.39 -11.50 -40.18
N PRO A 607 -4.97 -10.23 -39.91
CA PRO A 607 -3.80 -9.66 -40.56
C PRO A 607 -2.60 -10.56 -40.29
N SER A 608 -1.90 -10.92 -41.37
CA SER A 608 -0.83 -11.91 -41.30
C SER A 608 0.28 -11.39 -40.39
N VAL A 609 1.10 -12.30 -39.90
CA VAL A 609 2.16 -11.93 -38.94
C VAL A 609 3.17 -10.98 -39.58
N ALA A 610 3.33 -11.06 -40.90
CA ALA A 610 4.08 -10.09 -41.68
C ALA A 610 3.43 -8.70 -41.66
N ASP A 611 2.11 -8.59 -41.79
CA ASP A 611 1.39 -7.30 -41.78
C ASP A 611 1.41 -6.65 -40.39
N ARG A 612 1.29 -7.47 -39.32
CA ARG A 612 1.45 -7.01 -37.94
C ARG A 612 2.85 -6.45 -37.69
N ILE A 613 3.89 -7.20 -38.08
CA ILE A 613 5.29 -6.75 -37.97
C ILE A 613 5.52 -5.49 -38.84
N GLU A 614 5.00 -5.43 -40.06
CA GLU A 614 5.18 -4.28 -40.97
C GLU A 614 4.48 -3.00 -40.47
N SER A 615 3.47 -3.11 -39.58
CA SER A 615 2.86 -1.95 -38.90
C SER A 615 3.80 -1.26 -37.89
N ALA A 616 4.84 -1.94 -37.39
CA ALA A 616 5.80 -1.37 -36.44
C ALA A 616 6.91 -0.52 -37.09
N ARG A 617 6.91 -0.44 -38.43
CA ARG A 617 8.03 0.06 -39.25
C ARG A 617 8.41 1.54 -39.05
N ASP A 618 7.48 2.37 -38.57
CA ASP A 618 7.70 3.82 -38.35
C ASP A 618 8.19 4.14 -36.91
N GLN A 619 8.59 3.13 -36.13
CA GLN A 619 9.08 3.27 -34.76
C GLN A 619 10.62 3.40 -34.68
N SER A 620 11.17 3.65 -33.49
CA SER A 620 12.63 3.69 -33.27
C SER A 620 13.29 2.34 -33.56
N ALA A 621 14.60 2.32 -33.87
CA ALA A 621 15.35 1.10 -34.17
C ALA A 621 15.22 0.03 -33.07
N ALA A 622 15.29 0.41 -31.79
CA ALA A 622 15.11 -0.50 -30.67
C ALA A 622 13.64 -0.96 -30.52
N SER A 623 12.67 -0.06 -30.71
CA SER A 623 11.24 -0.38 -30.66
C SER A 623 10.85 -1.38 -31.76
N LEU A 624 11.32 -1.16 -32.99
CA LEU A 624 11.10 -2.04 -34.14
C LEU A 624 11.59 -3.46 -33.87
N VAL A 625 12.77 -3.61 -33.27
CA VAL A 625 13.35 -4.91 -32.90
C VAL A 625 12.53 -5.59 -31.79
N ARG A 626 12.19 -4.85 -30.73
CA ARG A 626 11.37 -5.38 -29.61
C ARG A 626 9.99 -5.84 -30.08
N ALA A 627 9.31 -5.03 -30.90
CA ALA A 627 8.00 -5.38 -31.50
C ALA A 627 8.08 -6.58 -32.44
N SER A 628 9.14 -6.66 -33.27
CA SER A 628 9.37 -7.79 -34.19
C SER A 628 9.59 -9.10 -33.44
N TYR A 629 10.45 -9.10 -32.41
CA TYR A 629 10.71 -10.29 -31.59
C TYR A 629 9.48 -10.69 -30.76
N GLY A 630 8.80 -9.74 -30.12
CA GLY A 630 7.59 -10.00 -29.34
C GLY A 630 6.48 -10.62 -30.17
N THR A 631 6.23 -10.08 -31.37
CA THR A 631 5.22 -10.62 -32.31
C THR A 631 5.62 -12.00 -32.84
N LEU A 632 6.93 -12.23 -33.08
CA LEU A 632 7.41 -13.56 -33.48
C LEU A 632 7.23 -14.60 -32.36
N ARG A 633 7.44 -14.21 -31.09
CA ARG A 633 7.27 -15.08 -29.92
C ARG A 633 5.80 -15.46 -29.70
N ASP A 634 4.90 -14.48 -29.68
CA ASP A 634 3.43 -14.63 -29.57
C ASP A 634 2.87 -15.67 -30.57
N VAL A 635 3.33 -15.57 -31.82
CA VAL A 635 2.90 -16.42 -32.93
C VAL A 635 3.37 -17.86 -32.79
N VAL A 636 4.59 -18.07 -32.32
CA VAL A 636 5.13 -19.41 -32.07
C VAL A 636 4.46 -20.06 -30.85
N SER A 637 4.21 -19.31 -29.76
CA SER A 637 3.41 -19.82 -28.63
C SER A 637 1.95 -20.14 -28.98
N THR A 638 1.46 -19.66 -30.13
CA THR A 638 0.14 -20.03 -30.67
C THR A 638 0.16 -21.35 -31.46
N LEU A 639 1.35 -21.90 -31.80
CA LEU A 639 1.50 -23.02 -32.75
C LEU A 639 2.03 -24.32 -32.13
N GLY A 640 2.67 -24.29 -30.97
CA GLY A 640 3.25 -25.48 -30.34
C GLY A 640 3.35 -25.39 -28.82
N ASP A 641 3.63 -26.53 -28.18
CA ASP A 641 3.66 -26.73 -26.71
C ASP A 641 4.94 -26.16 -26.06
N LEU A 642 5.37 -24.97 -26.50
CA LEU A 642 6.52 -24.27 -25.95
C LEU A 642 6.16 -23.67 -24.60
N SER A 643 6.98 -23.94 -23.58
CA SER A 643 6.78 -23.29 -22.29
C SER A 643 6.94 -21.78 -22.42
N GLU A 644 5.91 -21.03 -22.02
CA GLU A 644 5.90 -19.56 -21.90
C GLU A 644 7.12 -19.02 -21.11
N ASN A 645 7.72 -19.88 -20.28
CA ASN A 645 8.86 -19.62 -19.43
C ASN A 645 10.23 -19.60 -20.13
N ALA A 646 10.34 -20.02 -21.40
CA ALA A 646 11.63 -20.19 -22.07
C ALA A 646 12.42 -18.87 -22.23
N THR A 647 13.72 -18.89 -21.92
CA THR A 647 14.64 -17.78 -22.26
C THR A 647 14.77 -17.60 -23.78
N HIS A 648 15.33 -16.48 -24.24
CA HIS A 648 15.47 -16.21 -25.69
C HIS A 648 16.23 -17.30 -26.43
N TRP A 649 17.25 -17.89 -25.80
CA TRP A 649 18.06 -18.98 -26.36
C TRP A 649 17.44 -20.38 -26.21
N GLU A 650 16.50 -20.58 -25.27
CA GLU A 650 15.70 -21.81 -25.21
C GLU A 650 14.56 -21.78 -26.22
N PHE A 651 13.92 -20.62 -26.39
CA PHE A 651 12.99 -20.33 -27.48
C PHE A 651 13.66 -20.54 -28.85
N TYR A 652 14.87 -20.00 -29.05
CA TYR A 652 15.69 -20.27 -30.23
C TYR A 652 15.87 -21.78 -30.48
N ARG A 653 16.36 -22.52 -29.49
CA ARG A 653 16.61 -23.97 -29.63
C ARG A 653 15.35 -24.74 -29.96
N ALA A 654 14.25 -24.48 -29.26
CA ALA A 654 13.01 -25.23 -29.47
C ALA A 654 12.39 -24.96 -30.85
N VAL A 655 12.44 -23.71 -31.34
CA VAL A 655 11.99 -23.39 -32.71
C VAL A 655 12.91 -23.98 -33.77
N VAL A 656 14.22 -24.04 -33.53
CA VAL A 656 15.19 -24.63 -34.48
C VAL A 656 15.14 -26.17 -34.50
N ASP A 657 14.72 -26.82 -33.41
CA ASP A 657 14.52 -28.27 -33.36
C ASP A 657 13.33 -28.70 -34.27
N GLU A 658 12.26 -27.91 -34.28
CA GLU A 658 11.08 -28.14 -35.14
C GLU A 658 11.24 -27.55 -36.56
N PHE A 659 11.92 -26.40 -36.70
CA PHE A 659 12.17 -25.71 -37.98
C PHE A 659 13.66 -25.42 -38.21
N PRO A 660 14.51 -26.42 -38.53
CA PRO A 660 15.95 -26.21 -38.74
C PRO A 660 16.30 -25.17 -39.83
N SER A 661 15.40 -24.94 -40.78
CA SER A 661 15.56 -23.99 -41.88
C SER A 661 15.47 -22.51 -41.48
N VAL A 662 15.06 -22.18 -40.25
CA VAL A 662 15.00 -20.79 -39.76
C VAL A 662 16.17 -20.40 -38.84
N ALA A 663 17.14 -21.29 -38.61
CA ALA A 663 18.20 -21.11 -37.60
C ALA A 663 18.97 -19.78 -37.74
N ASP A 664 19.63 -19.55 -38.88
CA ASP A 664 20.43 -18.33 -39.10
C ASP A 664 19.61 -17.03 -38.95
N ASP A 665 18.36 -17.05 -39.45
CA ASP A 665 17.43 -15.92 -39.36
C ASP A 665 16.97 -15.68 -37.92
N LEU A 666 16.58 -16.72 -37.19
CA LEU A 666 16.08 -16.59 -35.82
C LEU A 666 17.20 -16.23 -34.84
N GLN A 667 18.41 -16.76 -35.03
CA GLN A 667 19.59 -16.37 -34.27
C GLN A 667 19.84 -14.86 -34.42
N GLN A 668 19.78 -14.35 -35.65
CA GLN A 668 19.94 -12.91 -35.93
C GLN A 668 18.84 -12.04 -35.30
N VAL A 669 17.60 -12.53 -35.18
CA VAL A 669 16.55 -11.80 -34.42
C VAL A 669 16.87 -11.79 -32.92
N VAL A 670 17.26 -12.92 -32.35
CA VAL A 670 17.56 -13.05 -30.91
C VAL A 670 18.76 -12.20 -30.51
N GLU A 671 19.88 -12.26 -31.23
CA GLU A 671 21.09 -11.49 -30.92
C GLU A 671 20.84 -9.98 -30.98
N VAL A 672 20.14 -9.49 -32.01
CA VAL A 672 19.83 -8.06 -32.15
C VAL A 672 18.77 -7.62 -31.14
N TYR A 673 17.85 -8.50 -30.74
CA TYR A 673 16.92 -8.24 -29.63
C TYR A 673 17.64 -8.13 -28.28
N GLU A 674 18.53 -9.07 -27.95
CA GLU A 674 19.30 -9.01 -26.70
C GLU A 674 20.19 -7.76 -26.66
N HIS A 675 20.75 -7.32 -27.80
CA HIS A 675 21.43 -6.02 -27.88
C HIS A 675 20.47 -4.83 -27.68
N ALA A 676 19.29 -4.83 -28.30
CA ALA A 676 18.27 -3.78 -28.16
C ALA A 676 17.59 -3.73 -26.78
N ALA A 677 17.72 -4.79 -25.97
CA ALA A 677 17.17 -4.91 -24.63
C ALA A 677 18.20 -4.67 -23.53
N PHE A 678 19.45 -5.14 -23.70
CA PHE A 678 20.42 -5.28 -22.61
C PHE A 678 21.80 -4.65 -22.84
N ALA A 679 22.11 -4.12 -24.03
CA ALA A 679 23.39 -3.46 -24.30
C ALA A 679 23.36 -1.94 -24.06
N GLU A 680 24.50 -1.36 -23.70
CA GLU A 680 24.66 0.10 -23.54
C GLU A 680 24.78 0.85 -24.88
N GLU A 681 25.14 0.15 -25.97
CA GLU A 681 25.29 0.74 -27.30
C GLU A 681 23.97 0.63 -28.10
N PRO A 682 23.42 1.73 -28.64
CA PRO A 682 22.14 1.70 -29.35
C PRO A 682 22.24 0.93 -30.67
N VAL A 683 21.29 0.02 -30.91
CA VAL A 683 21.18 -0.70 -32.19
C VAL A 683 20.90 0.28 -33.33
N ASP A 684 21.73 0.22 -34.37
CA ASP A 684 21.58 1.06 -35.55
C ASP A 684 20.40 0.65 -36.46
N GLU A 685 19.91 1.59 -37.26
CA GLU A 685 18.77 1.39 -38.15
C GLU A 685 18.97 0.24 -39.17
N SER A 686 20.21 -0.03 -39.59
CA SER A 686 20.50 -1.09 -40.57
C SER A 686 20.51 -2.49 -39.93
N SER A 687 21.01 -2.62 -38.70
CA SER A 687 20.89 -3.84 -37.90
C SER A 687 19.44 -4.11 -37.53
N ALA A 688 18.71 -3.09 -37.05
CA ALA A 688 17.28 -3.20 -36.74
C ALA A 688 16.44 -3.59 -37.96
N ALA A 689 16.65 -2.94 -39.12
CA ALA A 689 15.97 -3.28 -40.37
C ALA A 689 16.39 -4.64 -40.96
N THR A 690 17.49 -5.23 -40.49
CA THR A 690 17.94 -6.57 -40.89
C THR A 690 17.30 -7.63 -40.01
N ALA A 691 17.30 -7.45 -38.69
CA ALA A 691 16.57 -8.30 -37.74
C ALA A 691 15.06 -8.31 -38.01
N TYR A 692 14.45 -7.15 -38.28
CA TYR A 692 13.06 -7.05 -38.75
C TYR A 692 12.78 -7.94 -39.97
N LYS A 693 13.65 -7.89 -41.00
CA LYS A 693 13.50 -8.73 -42.20
C LYS A 693 13.70 -10.21 -41.90
N ALA A 694 14.55 -10.56 -40.95
CA ALA A 694 14.73 -11.94 -40.49
C ALA A 694 13.46 -12.43 -39.78
N ALA A 695 12.91 -11.67 -38.83
CA ALA A 695 11.66 -12.02 -38.13
C ALA A 695 10.48 -12.26 -39.11
N VAL A 696 10.34 -11.43 -40.15
CA VAL A 696 9.33 -11.64 -41.21
C VAL A 696 9.59 -12.91 -42.03
N ARG A 697 10.84 -13.32 -42.24
CA ARG A 697 11.16 -14.60 -42.90
C ARG A 697 10.83 -15.79 -42.00
N VAL A 698 11.28 -15.78 -40.74
CA VAL A 698 10.98 -16.83 -39.74
C VAL A 698 9.46 -17.03 -39.64
N ALA A 699 8.70 -15.96 -39.43
CA ALA A 699 7.24 -16.02 -39.33
C ALA A 699 6.58 -16.65 -40.56
N LYS A 700 7.00 -16.27 -41.78
CA LYS A 700 6.44 -16.83 -43.02
C LYS A 700 6.79 -18.31 -43.22
N THR A 701 8.00 -18.74 -42.85
CA THR A 701 8.40 -20.15 -42.91
C THR A 701 7.59 -20.98 -41.92
N ILE A 702 7.47 -20.55 -40.67
CA ILE A 702 6.70 -21.27 -39.64
C ILE A 702 5.21 -21.33 -40.02
N GLN A 703 4.61 -20.23 -40.50
CA GLN A 703 3.22 -20.22 -40.96
C GLN A 703 2.96 -21.04 -42.24
N SER A 704 4.00 -21.39 -43.01
CA SER A 704 3.87 -22.27 -44.18
C SER A 704 3.88 -23.76 -43.82
N GLY A 705 4.21 -24.10 -42.57
CA GLY A 705 4.47 -25.46 -42.11
C GLY A 705 5.82 -26.02 -42.60
N PRO A 706 6.26 -27.17 -42.04
CA PRO A 706 7.47 -27.84 -42.52
C PRO A 706 7.27 -28.30 -43.98
N ALA A 707 8.20 -27.94 -44.85
CA ALA A 707 8.19 -28.37 -46.24
C ALA A 707 8.32 -29.91 -46.31
N SER A 708 7.32 -30.58 -46.88
CA SER A 708 7.34 -32.04 -47.03
C SER A 708 8.51 -32.48 -47.90
N ASP A 709 9.41 -33.29 -47.33
CA ASP A 709 10.62 -33.76 -47.99
C ASP A 709 10.30 -34.67 -49.19
N PRO A 710 10.69 -34.33 -50.43
CA PRO A 710 10.27 -35.05 -51.62
C PRO A 710 11.19 -36.24 -51.96
N GLY A 711 11.29 -37.23 -51.06
CA GLY A 711 11.65 -38.60 -51.43
C GLY A 711 12.47 -39.42 -50.42
N ASP A 712 11.95 -40.61 -50.08
CA ASP A 712 12.50 -41.85 -50.64
C ASP A 712 11.37 -42.91 -50.78
N ASP A 713 11.56 -43.93 -51.63
CA ASP A 713 10.60 -45.03 -51.94
C ASP A 713 10.67 -46.24 -50.96
#